data_AF-A0AAF0BSX6-F1
#
_entry.id   AF-A0AAF0BSX6-F1
#
_cell.length_a   1.000
_cell.length_b   1.000
_cell.length_c   1.000
_cell.angle_alpha   90.00
_cell.angle_beta   90.00
_cell.angle_gamma   90.00
#
_symmetry.space_group_name_H-M   'P 1'
#
loop_
_entity.id
_entity.type
_entity.pdbx_description
1 polymer ?
#
loop_
_entity_poly.entity_id
_entity_poly.type
_entity_poly.pdbx_seq_one_letter_code
_entity_poly.pdbx_strand_id
1 'polypeptide(L)'
;MTGRRTPRGATRGTRRLARLSAAFVACLVVVAGPAVLAQDAEPSPLVIREVDATDPAAVDVGLIWNGERAALDELTVREDGQERDHEPVVPLSKTGVETALVVAVDTSQSMASNGGVAETQATLLEMVDELEGGEAMGLVTFGTTVKELSPVTSDKDELRDAIDEIVAPSNAGTALWDGVVKAASMFPESSELQPNIVLITDGYDDQSTASAERARSEVNRAEAAVFALAYDERDHVDSASIDALVASAGGAVIPAPTQADLAPALDEVSTSLANQFVVTFASSGDQGANDLEIGVGGETASSVMVTGARSGGAANLAPPVSSDSLVPAFVRGRVGMLVAVAAGGLAVALAVVAVAMMASKDETSLDTMLQTYTEPGGPVPDDDQGLAQTAFIQRAVEVTEDIATKQGVLVKIERKLEQADLPLRAAEALFFYIAGALIVTALGTALMGVLGVLVFGALGFVLPMAVLNFLGRRRQKQFDAALPDMLQLLSGSLRAGYSLVQGVDAVSKEVDGPMGRELRRIMTEAQLGRELEDAFEAAAARVQSKDFEWAIMAIRIQREVGGNLSELLMTVSDTMVERERLRRDVSTLTAEGKMSAIILGLMPLVLGGMMYVMNPGYMEPLFQPGLGYALIGAACVTMGIGFAWMKKCITIEI
;
A
#
# COMPACT_ATOMS: atom_id res chain seq x y z
N MET A 1 69.46 6.48 10.00
CA MET A 1 69.11 6.16 8.60
C MET A 1 67.90 5.25 8.61
N THR A 2 66.71 5.84 8.51
CA THR A 2 65.40 5.21 8.70
C THR A 2 64.65 5.26 7.36
N GLY A 3 64.45 4.10 6.72
CA GLY A 3 63.64 3.98 5.52
C GLY A 3 62.25 3.42 5.84
N ARG A 4 61.26 4.30 5.99
CA ARG A 4 59.83 3.94 6.09
C ARG A 4 59.27 3.72 4.69
N ARG A 5 58.82 2.50 4.38
CA ARG A 5 57.93 2.21 3.25
C ARG A 5 56.50 2.59 3.63
N THR A 6 55.84 3.41 2.82
CA THR A 6 54.40 3.68 2.89
C THR A 6 53.66 2.71 1.94
N PRO A 7 52.51 2.12 2.34
CA PRO A 7 51.64 1.44 1.40
C PRO A 7 50.62 2.44 0.85
N ARG A 8 50.74 2.77 -0.45
CA ARG A 8 49.73 3.51 -1.22
C ARG A 8 48.98 2.49 -2.06
N GLY A 9 47.69 2.25 -1.77
CA GLY A 9 46.80 1.54 -2.69
C GLY A 9 45.63 0.79 -2.05
N ALA A 10 44.62 1.50 -1.52
CA ALA A 10 43.32 0.88 -1.22
C ALA A 10 42.11 1.84 -1.34
N THR A 11 42.33 3.16 -1.36
CA THR A 11 41.25 4.15 -1.18
C THR A 11 40.56 4.61 -2.48
N ARG A 12 40.93 4.07 -3.65
CA ARG A 12 40.29 4.43 -4.94
C ARG A 12 39.12 3.52 -5.34
N GLY A 13 39.04 2.29 -4.82
CA GLY A 13 37.94 1.37 -5.13
C GLY A 13 36.64 1.72 -4.41
N THR A 14 36.74 2.11 -3.13
CA THR A 14 35.59 2.40 -2.25
C THR A 14 34.80 3.64 -2.68
N ARG A 15 35.50 4.68 -3.17
CA ARG A 15 34.84 5.91 -3.67
C ARG A 15 34.13 5.74 -5.02
N ARG A 16 34.54 4.77 -5.85
CA ARG A 16 33.85 4.46 -7.12
C ARG A 16 32.58 3.65 -6.87
N LEU A 17 32.61 2.71 -5.94
CA LEU A 17 31.43 1.95 -5.51
C LEU A 17 30.37 2.84 -4.86
N ALA A 18 30.77 3.80 -4.01
CA ALA A 18 29.84 4.75 -3.39
C ALA A 18 29.18 5.74 -4.39
N ARG A 19 29.87 6.09 -5.48
CA ARG A 19 29.30 6.94 -6.54
C ARG A 19 28.37 6.17 -7.47
N LEU A 20 28.68 4.91 -7.74
CA LEU A 20 27.82 4.01 -8.51
C LEU A 20 26.53 3.69 -7.73
N SER A 21 26.61 3.50 -6.40
CA SER A 21 25.41 3.29 -5.57
C SER A 21 24.55 4.56 -5.45
N ALA A 22 25.16 5.75 -5.32
CA ALA A 22 24.41 7.00 -5.29
C ALA A 22 23.71 7.31 -6.63
N ALA A 23 24.36 7.01 -7.76
CA ALA A 23 23.75 7.13 -9.08
C ALA A 23 22.60 6.12 -9.28
N PHE A 24 22.72 4.91 -8.72
CA PHE A 24 21.67 3.89 -8.78
C PHE A 24 20.45 4.26 -7.92
N VAL A 25 20.66 4.88 -6.75
CA VAL A 25 19.58 5.40 -5.89
C VAL A 25 18.86 6.58 -6.55
N ALA A 26 19.58 7.49 -7.21
CA ALA A 26 18.97 8.58 -7.97
C ALA A 26 18.16 8.06 -9.18
N CYS A 27 18.60 6.98 -9.82
CA CYS A 27 17.88 6.35 -10.92
C CYS A 27 16.62 5.59 -10.45
N LEU A 28 16.56 5.14 -9.19
CA LEU A 28 15.42 4.39 -8.64
C LEU A 28 14.34 5.28 -8.02
N VAL A 29 14.69 6.49 -7.55
CA VAL A 29 13.70 7.51 -7.13
C VAL A 29 12.83 7.97 -8.31
N VAL A 30 13.33 7.85 -9.54
CA VAL A 30 12.56 8.08 -10.78
C VAL A 30 11.60 6.91 -11.10
N VAL A 31 11.79 5.73 -10.49
CA VAL A 31 10.93 4.55 -10.71
C VAL A 31 9.85 4.41 -9.62
N ALA A 32 9.98 5.12 -8.50
CA ALA A 32 9.06 5.05 -7.35
C ALA A 32 8.08 6.23 -7.23
N GLY A 33 7.92 7.05 -8.28
CA GLY A 33 6.82 7.99 -8.44
C GLY A 33 6.58 8.23 -9.93
N PRO A 34 5.33 8.23 -10.44
CA PRO A 34 4.05 8.38 -9.75
C PRO A 34 3.12 7.15 -9.89
N ALA A 35 2.58 6.65 -8.78
CA ALA A 35 1.34 5.85 -8.77
C ALA A 35 0.17 6.62 -8.11
N VAL A 36 0.36 7.92 -7.89
CA VAL A 36 -0.66 8.82 -7.34
C VAL A 36 -0.64 10.06 -8.21
N LEU A 37 -1.20 9.95 -9.40
CA LEU A 37 -1.81 11.01 -10.22
C LEU A 37 -2.49 10.26 -11.38
N ALA A 38 -3.55 9.50 -11.07
CA ALA A 38 -4.63 9.42 -12.04
C ALA A 38 -5.27 10.80 -11.97
N GLN A 39 -4.81 11.70 -12.84
CA GLN A 39 -5.51 12.95 -13.09
C GLN A 39 -6.89 12.56 -13.61
N ASP A 40 -7.92 13.14 -13.01
CA ASP A 40 -9.25 13.26 -13.60
C ASP A 40 -9.05 13.77 -15.04
N ALA A 41 -9.08 12.86 -16.01
CA ALA A 41 -9.08 13.22 -17.41
C ALA A 41 -10.47 13.76 -17.69
N GLU A 42 -10.57 15.05 -18.00
CA GLU A 42 -11.84 15.64 -18.41
C GLU A 42 -12.42 14.84 -19.59
N PRO A 43 -13.75 14.62 -19.63
CA PRO A 43 -14.38 13.85 -20.69
C PRO A 43 -14.06 14.45 -22.06
N SER A 44 -13.46 13.65 -22.95
CA SER A 44 -13.11 14.09 -24.31
C SER A 44 -14.38 14.54 -25.06
N PRO A 45 -14.33 15.68 -25.79
CA PRO A 45 -15.48 16.21 -26.53
C PRO A 45 -15.79 15.42 -27.82
N LEU A 46 -14.97 14.41 -28.15
CA LEU A 46 -15.12 13.51 -29.29
C LEU A 46 -15.33 12.07 -28.79
N VAL A 47 -16.46 11.46 -29.14
CA VAL A 47 -16.80 10.08 -28.75
C VAL A 47 -17.33 9.30 -29.95
N ILE A 48 -16.78 8.10 -30.20
CA ILE A 48 -17.29 7.16 -31.18
C ILE A 48 -18.42 6.34 -30.53
N ARG A 49 -19.62 6.44 -31.10
CA ARG A 49 -20.84 5.80 -30.56
C ARG A 49 -21.19 4.51 -31.25
N GLU A 50 -20.97 4.47 -32.55
CA GLU A 50 -21.40 3.36 -33.39
C GLU A 50 -20.44 3.18 -34.54
N VAL A 51 -20.14 1.93 -34.88
CA VAL A 51 -19.48 1.57 -36.12
C VAL A 51 -20.31 0.49 -36.81
N ASP A 52 -20.92 0.82 -37.93
CA ASP A 52 -21.57 -0.14 -38.82
C ASP A 52 -20.62 -0.48 -39.98
N ALA A 53 -19.95 -1.62 -39.85
CA ALA A 53 -19.07 -2.16 -40.88
C ALA A 53 -19.71 -3.34 -41.62
N THR A 54 -21.05 -3.42 -41.65
CA THR A 54 -21.79 -4.49 -42.34
C THR A 54 -21.55 -4.45 -43.85
N ASP A 55 -21.42 -3.26 -44.44
CA ASP A 55 -20.93 -3.05 -45.80
C ASP A 55 -19.48 -2.51 -45.77
N PRO A 56 -18.46 -3.32 -46.11
CA PRO A 56 -17.07 -2.86 -46.13
C PRO A 56 -16.80 -1.73 -47.12
N ALA A 57 -17.66 -1.56 -48.13
CA ALA A 57 -17.53 -0.47 -49.11
C ALA A 57 -18.02 0.88 -48.59
N ALA A 58 -18.86 0.87 -47.54
CA ALA A 58 -19.45 2.04 -46.91
C ALA A 58 -19.63 1.77 -45.41
N VAL A 59 -18.55 1.94 -44.65
CA VAL A 59 -18.55 1.82 -43.20
C VAL A 59 -19.01 3.13 -42.59
N ASP A 60 -20.13 3.09 -41.87
CA ASP A 60 -20.72 4.25 -41.21
C ASP A 60 -20.22 4.32 -39.76
N VAL A 61 -19.67 5.48 -39.38
CA VAL A 61 -19.21 5.72 -38.01
C VAL A 61 -19.98 6.87 -37.40
N GLY A 62 -20.77 6.57 -36.37
CA GLY A 62 -21.49 7.54 -35.57
C GLY A 62 -20.61 8.16 -34.50
N LEU A 63 -20.55 9.49 -34.45
CA LEU A 63 -19.74 10.26 -33.52
C LEU A 63 -20.51 11.40 -32.87
N ILE A 64 -20.22 11.67 -31.58
CA ILE A 64 -20.59 12.91 -30.90
C ILE A 64 -19.39 13.85 -30.97
N TRP A 65 -19.63 15.08 -31.38
CA TRP A 65 -18.63 16.16 -31.34
C TRP A 65 -19.20 17.41 -30.68
N ASN A 66 -18.77 17.69 -29.46
CA ASN A 66 -19.21 18.85 -28.67
C ASN A 66 -18.27 20.07 -28.78
N GLY A 67 -17.36 20.10 -29.78
CA GLY A 67 -16.46 21.22 -30.03
C GLY A 67 -16.90 22.15 -31.18
N GLU A 68 -15.97 22.98 -31.68
CA GLU A 68 -16.29 23.91 -32.78
C GLU A 68 -16.65 23.15 -34.07
N ARG A 69 -17.78 23.50 -34.69
CA ARG A 69 -18.26 22.83 -35.92
C ARG A 69 -17.28 22.94 -37.09
N ALA A 70 -16.49 24.00 -37.17
CA ALA A 70 -15.46 24.18 -38.20
C ALA A 70 -14.34 23.13 -38.11
N ALA A 71 -14.12 22.52 -36.93
CA ALA A 71 -13.11 21.48 -36.76
C ALA A 71 -13.48 20.16 -37.48
N LEU A 72 -14.76 19.95 -37.79
CA LEU A 72 -15.23 18.78 -38.55
C LEU A 72 -14.77 18.82 -40.02
N ASP A 73 -14.42 19.99 -40.55
CA ASP A 73 -13.88 20.13 -41.91
C ASP A 73 -12.46 19.54 -42.01
N GLU A 74 -11.75 19.39 -40.88
CA GLU A 74 -10.43 18.78 -40.76
C GLU A 74 -10.48 17.35 -40.17
N LEU A 75 -11.65 16.71 -40.19
CA LEU A 75 -11.80 15.35 -39.67
C LEU A 75 -10.88 14.37 -40.41
N THR A 76 -10.16 13.54 -39.67
CA THR A 76 -9.32 12.46 -40.21
C THR A 76 -9.83 11.11 -39.75
N VAL A 77 -9.86 10.13 -40.65
CA VAL A 77 -10.17 8.73 -40.34
C VAL A 77 -8.92 7.90 -40.60
N ARG A 78 -8.50 7.08 -39.63
CA ARG A 78 -7.41 6.13 -39.77
C ARG A 78 -7.89 4.72 -39.46
N GLU A 79 -7.55 3.77 -40.32
CA GLU A 79 -7.76 2.33 -40.13
C GLU A 79 -6.38 1.65 -40.04
N ASP A 80 -6.10 0.94 -38.95
CA ASP A 80 -4.81 0.30 -38.64
C ASP A 80 -3.60 1.26 -38.78
N GLY A 81 -3.80 2.52 -38.37
CA GLY A 81 -2.81 3.60 -38.46
C GLY A 81 -2.62 4.19 -39.87
N GLN A 82 -3.34 3.70 -40.88
CA GLN A 82 -3.34 4.26 -42.23
C GLN A 82 -4.53 5.20 -42.43
N GLU A 83 -4.27 6.38 -42.97
CA GLU A 83 -5.31 7.38 -43.25
C GLU A 83 -6.23 6.92 -44.40
N ARG A 84 -7.54 7.12 -44.23
CA ARG A 84 -8.59 6.74 -45.17
C ARG A 84 -9.31 7.97 -45.68
N ASP A 85 -9.62 7.96 -46.97
CA ASP A 85 -10.56 8.91 -47.56
C ASP A 85 -11.96 8.61 -47.03
N HIS A 86 -12.70 9.66 -46.69
CA HIS A 86 -14.08 9.59 -46.18
C HIS A 86 -15.01 10.50 -46.97
N GLU A 87 -16.30 10.24 -46.86
CA GLU A 87 -17.35 11.13 -47.34
C GLU A 87 -17.55 12.32 -46.39
N PRO A 88 -18.06 13.47 -46.88
CA PRO A 88 -18.32 14.62 -46.03
C PRO A 88 -19.21 14.28 -44.84
N VAL A 89 -18.81 14.71 -43.65
CA VAL A 89 -19.53 14.47 -42.40
C VAL A 89 -20.97 14.98 -42.48
N VAL A 90 -21.93 14.10 -42.21
CA VAL A 90 -23.37 14.41 -42.27
C VAL A 90 -23.96 14.42 -40.86
N PRO A 91 -24.77 15.43 -40.48
CA PRO A 91 -25.54 15.37 -39.23
C PRO A 91 -26.51 14.19 -39.24
N LEU A 92 -26.63 13.50 -38.10
CA LEU A 92 -27.49 12.32 -37.95
C LEU A 92 -28.96 12.61 -38.32
N SER A 93 -29.45 13.82 -38.03
CA SER A 93 -30.81 14.23 -38.40
C SER A 93 -31.12 14.18 -39.91
N LYS A 94 -30.09 14.02 -40.77
CA LYS A 94 -30.24 13.91 -42.23
C LYS A 94 -30.04 12.50 -42.78
N THR A 95 -29.70 11.52 -41.94
CA THR A 95 -29.44 10.13 -42.37
C THR A 95 -30.68 9.23 -42.30
N GLY A 96 -31.80 9.73 -41.73
CA GLY A 96 -33.06 9.00 -41.62
C GLY A 96 -33.12 8.00 -40.44
N VAL A 97 -32.12 8.02 -39.56
CA VAL A 97 -32.09 7.26 -38.31
C VAL A 97 -33.04 7.91 -37.30
N GLU A 98 -33.94 7.12 -36.72
CA GLU A 98 -34.88 7.63 -35.71
C GLU A 98 -34.16 7.79 -34.37
N THR A 99 -34.41 8.89 -33.66
CA THR A 99 -33.79 9.12 -32.36
C THR A 99 -34.80 8.83 -31.26
N ALA A 100 -34.47 7.92 -30.34
CA ALA A 100 -35.26 7.66 -29.15
C ALA A 100 -34.59 8.22 -27.91
N LEU A 101 -35.36 8.95 -27.12
CA LEU A 101 -34.93 9.57 -25.87
C LEU A 101 -35.79 9.05 -24.71
N VAL A 102 -35.18 8.38 -23.74
CA VAL A 102 -35.87 8.01 -22.49
C VAL A 102 -35.37 8.90 -21.37
N VAL A 103 -36.27 9.68 -20.78
CA VAL A 103 -35.96 10.53 -19.64
C VAL A 103 -36.27 9.76 -18.35
N ALA A 104 -35.25 9.55 -17.53
CA ALA A 104 -35.36 8.99 -16.20
C ALA A 104 -35.28 10.13 -15.17
N VAL A 105 -36.39 10.42 -14.50
CA VAL A 105 -36.53 11.53 -13.56
C VAL A 105 -36.58 11.02 -12.12
N ASP A 106 -35.69 11.54 -11.28
CA ASP A 106 -35.74 11.35 -9.84
C ASP A 106 -36.90 12.15 -9.23
N THR A 107 -37.79 11.45 -8.54
CA THR A 107 -38.95 12.00 -7.82
C THR A 107 -38.81 11.87 -6.31
N SER A 108 -37.58 11.63 -5.82
CA SER A 108 -37.26 11.55 -4.41
C SER A 108 -37.73 12.77 -3.61
N GLN A 109 -37.82 12.59 -2.30
CA GLN A 109 -38.21 13.67 -1.40
C GLN A 109 -37.26 14.88 -1.48
N SER A 110 -35.97 14.67 -1.77
CA SER A 110 -34.99 15.75 -1.95
C SER A 110 -35.32 16.59 -3.19
N MET A 111 -35.59 15.94 -4.33
CA MET A 111 -36.03 16.60 -5.57
C MET A 111 -37.34 17.38 -5.38
N ALA A 112 -38.27 16.83 -4.62
CA ALA A 112 -39.56 17.45 -4.31
C ALA A 112 -39.41 18.71 -3.45
N SER A 113 -38.53 18.65 -2.44
CA SER A 113 -38.35 19.71 -1.46
C SER A 113 -37.68 20.96 -2.04
N ASN A 114 -36.90 20.79 -3.10
CA ASN A 114 -36.18 21.85 -3.79
C ASN A 114 -36.95 22.41 -5.00
N GLY A 115 -38.16 21.90 -5.29
CA GLY A 115 -38.93 22.32 -6.47
C GLY A 115 -38.41 21.80 -7.81
N GLY A 116 -37.40 20.90 -7.80
CA GLY A 116 -36.78 20.35 -9.01
C GLY A 116 -37.76 19.57 -9.88
N VAL A 117 -38.79 18.95 -9.29
CA VAL A 117 -39.83 18.23 -10.05
C VAL A 117 -40.66 19.17 -10.93
N ALA A 118 -41.08 20.34 -10.42
CA ALA A 118 -41.90 21.28 -11.18
C ALA A 118 -41.14 21.93 -12.34
N GLU A 119 -39.84 22.16 -12.14
CA GLU A 119 -38.97 22.68 -13.20
C GLU A 119 -38.59 21.62 -14.24
N THR A 120 -38.37 20.38 -13.80
CA THR A 120 -38.21 19.24 -14.71
C THR A 120 -39.45 19.10 -15.59
N GLN A 121 -40.66 19.19 -15.01
CA GLN A 121 -41.91 19.20 -15.79
C GLN A 121 -41.94 20.33 -16.83
N ALA A 122 -41.64 21.56 -16.42
CA ALA A 122 -41.65 22.71 -17.33
C ALA A 122 -40.67 22.53 -18.51
N THR A 123 -39.47 22.03 -18.23
CA THR A 123 -38.42 21.86 -19.25
C THR A 123 -38.70 20.67 -20.16
N LEU A 124 -39.26 19.58 -19.63
CA LEU A 124 -39.69 18.45 -20.45
C LEU A 124 -40.84 18.81 -21.39
N LEU A 125 -41.77 19.67 -20.96
CA LEU A 125 -42.82 20.18 -21.84
C LEU A 125 -42.25 21.00 -23.01
N GLU A 126 -41.24 21.83 -22.76
CA GLU A 126 -40.52 22.57 -23.79
C GLU A 126 -39.81 21.62 -24.78
N MET A 127 -39.13 20.59 -24.27
CA MET A 127 -38.48 19.58 -25.11
C MET A 127 -39.49 18.79 -25.97
N VAL A 128 -40.67 18.47 -25.43
CA VAL A 128 -41.76 17.82 -26.21
C VAL A 128 -42.29 18.73 -27.31
N ASP A 129 -42.37 20.04 -27.05
CA ASP A 129 -42.80 21.02 -28.05
C ASP A 129 -41.80 21.10 -29.22
N GLU A 130 -40.51 20.94 -28.94
CA GLU A 130 -39.41 20.97 -29.91
C GLU A 130 -39.20 19.68 -30.70
N LEU A 131 -39.75 18.53 -30.24
CA LEU A 131 -39.59 17.24 -30.95
C LEU A 131 -39.93 17.33 -32.45
N GLU A 132 -38.98 16.95 -33.30
CA GLU A 132 -39.12 16.93 -34.76
C GLU A 132 -39.63 15.56 -35.28
N GLY A 133 -39.88 15.47 -36.59
CA GLY A 133 -40.34 14.23 -37.21
C GLY A 133 -39.21 13.20 -37.29
N GLY A 134 -39.40 12.03 -36.66
CA GLY A 134 -38.37 10.98 -36.52
C GLY A 134 -37.79 10.86 -35.10
N GLU A 135 -38.33 11.62 -34.14
CA GLU A 135 -37.95 11.54 -32.74
C GLU A 135 -39.07 10.91 -31.90
N ALA A 136 -38.69 10.11 -30.91
CA ALA A 136 -39.59 9.50 -29.95
C ALA A 136 -39.07 9.68 -28.53
N MET A 137 -39.96 9.94 -27.58
CA MET A 137 -39.62 10.14 -26.18
C MET A 137 -40.32 9.10 -25.31
N GLY A 138 -39.67 8.63 -24.25
CA GLY A 138 -40.27 7.84 -23.18
C GLY A 138 -39.96 8.46 -21.82
N LEU A 139 -40.81 8.20 -20.83
CA LEU A 139 -40.69 8.81 -19.51
C LEU A 139 -40.77 7.77 -18.39
N VAL A 140 -39.74 7.76 -17.54
CA VAL A 140 -39.63 6.95 -16.33
C VAL A 140 -39.43 7.87 -15.14
N THR A 141 -40.15 7.59 -14.05
CA THR A 141 -39.86 8.19 -12.75
C THR A 141 -39.34 7.14 -11.79
N PHE A 142 -38.42 7.54 -10.93
CA PHE A 142 -37.90 6.68 -9.86
C PHE A 142 -37.86 7.43 -8.53
N GLY A 143 -37.92 6.66 -7.46
CA GLY A 143 -37.99 7.09 -6.07
C GLY A 143 -37.85 5.84 -5.23
N THR A 144 -38.78 5.57 -4.31
CA THR A 144 -38.85 4.25 -3.65
C THR A 144 -39.20 3.10 -4.59
N THR A 145 -39.86 3.40 -5.71
CA THR A 145 -40.28 2.44 -6.74
C THR A 145 -40.14 3.09 -8.10
N VAL A 146 -39.82 2.31 -9.12
CA VAL A 146 -39.74 2.78 -10.50
C VAL A 146 -41.10 2.68 -11.19
N LYS A 147 -41.53 3.74 -11.86
CA LYS A 147 -42.78 3.79 -12.62
C LYS A 147 -42.50 4.27 -14.05
N GLU A 148 -42.97 3.51 -15.02
CA GLU A 148 -43.06 3.96 -16.42
C GLU A 148 -44.32 4.82 -16.55
N LEU A 149 -44.15 6.08 -16.95
CA LEU A 149 -45.27 7.03 -17.14
C LEU A 149 -45.69 7.08 -18.62
N SER A 150 -44.74 6.95 -19.54
CA SER A 150 -45.01 6.88 -20.97
C SER A 150 -44.05 5.89 -21.64
N PRO A 151 -44.55 4.97 -22.49
CA PRO A 151 -43.68 4.20 -23.38
C PRO A 151 -42.98 5.13 -24.38
N VAL A 152 -41.96 4.62 -25.09
CA VAL A 152 -41.32 5.41 -26.17
C VAL A 152 -42.34 5.67 -27.28
N THR A 153 -42.74 6.93 -27.45
CA THR A 153 -43.78 7.38 -28.38
C THR A 153 -43.42 8.71 -29.03
N SER A 154 -43.95 8.97 -30.22
CA SER A 154 -43.87 10.28 -30.89
C SER A 154 -45.16 11.11 -30.68
N ASP A 155 -46.13 10.58 -29.93
CA ASP A 155 -47.38 11.29 -29.62
C ASP A 155 -47.13 12.36 -28.55
N LYS A 156 -47.11 13.63 -28.99
CA LYS A 156 -46.87 14.78 -28.11
C LYS A 156 -47.96 14.93 -27.06
N ASP A 157 -49.20 14.52 -27.32
CA ASP A 157 -50.28 14.68 -26.35
C ASP A 157 -50.18 13.61 -25.24
N GLU A 158 -49.80 12.37 -25.60
CA GLU A 158 -49.50 11.30 -24.63
C GLU A 158 -48.31 11.68 -23.72
N LEU A 159 -47.28 12.30 -24.28
CA LEU A 159 -46.11 12.76 -23.52
C LEU A 159 -46.45 13.90 -22.56
N ARG A 160 -47.27 14.88 -22.98
CA ARG A 160 -47.74 15.96 -22.11
C ARG A 160 -48.54 15.42 -20.93
N ASP A 161 -49.47 14.51 -21.19
CA ASP A 161 -50.28 13.87 -20.15
C ASP A 161 -49.39 13.10 -19.16
N ALA A 162 -48.34 12.42 -19.64
CA ALA A 162 -47.40 11.69 -18.79
C ALA A 162 -46.50 12.62 -17.95
N ILE A 163 -46.06 13.76 -18.51
CA ILE A 163 -45.27 14.76 -17.78
C ILE A 163 -46.11 15.41 -16.67
N ASP A 164 -47.38 15.70 -16.93
CA ASP A 164 -48.31 16.23 -15.92
C ASP A 164 -48.57 15.23 -14.78
N GLU A 165 -48.37 13.92 -15.01
CA GLU A 165 -48.49 12.87 -13.99
C GLU A 165 -47.25 12.73 -13.09
N ILE A 166 -46.15 13.45 -13.37
CA ILE A 166 -44.96 13.43 -12.50
C ILE A 166 -45.32 14.07 -11.15
N VAL A 167 -45.40 13.24 -10.11
CA VAL A 167 -45.67 13.68 -8.74
C VAL A 167 -44.64 13.06 -7.81
N ALA A 168 -44.02 13.88 -6.96
CA ALA A 168 -43.13 13.38 -5.93
C ALA A 168 -43.91 12.64 -4.82
N PRO A 169 -43.66 11.34 -4.59
CA PRO A 169 -44.24 10.63 -3.45
C PRO A 169 -43.72 11.18 -2.12
N SER A 170 -44.53 11.09 -1.07
CA SER A 170 -44.19 11.52 0.29
C SER A 170 -43.15 10.64 1.02
N ASN A 171 -42.53 9.69 0.33
CA ASN A 171 -41.70 8.63 0.91
C ASN A 171 -40.22 8.92 0.64
N ALA A 172 -39.34 8.60 1.61
CA ALA A 172 -37.90 8.77 1.47
C ALA A 172 -37.25 7.54 0.81
N GLY A 173 -36.60 7.73 -0.33
CA GLY A 173 -35.75 6.74 -0.99
C GLY A 173 -35.58 6.98 -2.49
N THR A 174 -34.43 6.54 -3.02
CA THR A 174 -33.99 6.73 -4.40
C THR A 174 -33.49 5.39 -4.95
N ALA A 175 -34.25 4.81 -5.89
CA ALA A 175 -33.94 3.60 -6.64
C ALA A 175 -33.38 3.98 -8.03
N LEU A 176 -32.22 4.64 -8.01
CA LEU A 176 -31.53 5.19 -9.18
C LEU A 176 -31.20 4.10 -10.20
N TRP A 177 -30.53 3.03 -9.77
CA TRP A 177 -30.08 1.96 -10.67
C TRP A 177 -31.24 1.16 -11.25
N ASP A 178 -32.30 0.92 -10.46
CA ASP A 178 -33.52 0.30 -10.97
C ASP A 178 -34.20 1.22 -12.02
N GLY A 179 -34.15 2.54 -11.83
CA GLY A 179 -34.64 3.54 -12.78
C GLY A 179 -33.87 3.50 -14.10
N VAL A 180 -32.54 3.46 -14.04
CA VAL A 180 -31.67 3.34 -15.23
C VAL A 180 -31.90 2.01 -15.95
N VAL A 181 -32.00 0.89 -15.23
CA VAL A 181 -32.33 -0.42 -15.81
C VAL A 181 -33.68 -0.37 -16.53
N LYS A 182 -34.69 0.27 -15.92
CA LYS A 182 -36.01 0.39 -16.54
C LYS A 182 -35.95 1.25 -17.80
N ALA A 183 -35.25 2.38 -17.76
CA ALA A 183 -35.06 3.26 -18.92
C ALA A 183 -34.39 2.51 -20.08
N ALA A 184 -33.31 1.76 -19.81
CA ALA A 184 -32.64 0.95 -20.83
C ALA A 184 -33.56 -0.14 -21.42
N SER A 185 -34.48 -0.70 -20.62
CA SER A 185 -35.41 -1.75 -21.09
C SER A 185 -36.54 -1.25 -21.98
N MET A 186 -36.72 0.07 -22.13
CA MET A 186 -37.81 0.67 -22.91
C MET A 186 -37.48 0.84 -24.39
N PHE A 187 -36.20 0.77 -24.76
CA PHE A 187 -35.82 0.87 -26.17
C PHE A 187 -36.21 -0.40 -26.94
N PRO A 188 -36.82 -0.27 -28.13
CA PRO A 188 -37.11 -1.42 -28.99
C PRO A 188 -35.80 -2.07 -29.45
N GLU A 189 -35.78 -3.39 -29.64
CA GLU A 189 -34.70 -4.10 -30.35
C GLU A 189 -34.81 -3.83 -31.87
N SER A 190 -34.61 -2.58 -32.27
CA SER A 190 -34.69 -2.08 -33.64
C SER A 190 -33.35 -1.51 -34.07
N SER A 191 -32.85 -1.88 -35.26
CA SER A 191 -31.57 -1.42 -35.80
C SER A 191 -31.60 0.01 -36.34
N GLU A 192 -32.75 0.64 -36.49
CA GLU A 192 -32.86 1.99 -37.07
C GLU A 192 -33.07 3.09 -36.03
N LEU A 193 -32.96 2.74 -34.74
CA LEU A 193 -33.20 3.63 -33.60
C LEU A 193 -31.89 3.93 -32.88
N GLN A 194 -31.63 5.22 -32.62
CA GLN A 194 -30.52 5.70 -31.82
C GLN A 194 -30.98 5.99 -30.39
N PRO A 195 -30.63 5.15 -29.40
CA PRO A 195 -31.16 5.26 -28.04
C PRO A 195 -30.32 6.23 -27.20
N ASN A 196 -31.01 7.08 -26.45
CA ASN A 196 -30.41 8.07 -25.56
C ASN A 196 -31.19 8.08 -24.25
N ILE A 197 -30.49 8.05 -23.11
CA ILE A 197 -31.07 8.16 -21.78
C ILE A 197 -30.66 9.50 -21.20
N VAL A 198 -31.63 10.28 -20.72
CA VAL A 198 -31.36 11.47 -19.92
C VAL A 198 -31.72 11.14 -18.47
N LEU A 199 -30.72 11.14 -17.60
CA LEU A 199 -30.85 10.84 -16.19
C LEU A 199 -30.83 12.14 -15.39
N ILE A 200 -31.91 12.45 -14.69
CA ILE A 200 -32.02 13.64 -13.83
C ILE A 200 -32.09 13.16 -12.38
N THR A 201 -31.10 13.47 -11.56
CA THR A 201 -31.04 13.02 -10.15
C THR A 201 -30.30 14.00 -9.24
N ASP A 202 -30.61 13.96 -7.94
CA ASP A 202 -29.96 14.78 -6.91
C ASP A 202 -29.26 13.99 -5.80
N GLY A 203 -29.10 12.66 -5.93
CA GLY A 203 -28.65 11.85 -4.80
C GLY A 203 -28.02 10.49 -5.08
N TYR A 204 -27.62 9.84 -3.98
CA TYR A 204 -27.08 8.48 -3.91
C TYR A 204 -28.20 7.43 -3.90
N ASP A 205 -27.95 6.28 -4.50
CA ASP A 205 -28.88 5.15 -4.54
C ASP A 205 -28.99 4.41 -3.19
N ASP A 206 -30.18 4.37 -2.58
CA ASP A 206 -30.39 3.69 -1.30
C ASP A 206 -31.48 2.60 -1.31
N GLN A 207 -32.24 2.48 -2.40
CA GLN A 207 -33.35 1.55 -2.52
C GLN A 207 -33.27 0.59 -3.72
N SER A 208 -32.28 0.73 -4.63
CA SER A 208 -32.24 -0.16 -5.79
C SER A 208 -31.97 -1.60 -5.43
N THR A 209 -32.64 -2.50 -6.14
CA THR A 209 -32.34 -3.92 -6.16
C THR A 209 -31.25 -4.26 -7.18
N ALA A 210 -31.15 -3.48 -8.26
CA ALA A 210 -30.08 -3.53 -9.23
C ALA A 210 -28.80 -2.86 -8.71
N SER A 211 -27.64 -3.41 -9.08
CA SER A 211 -26.35 -2.75 -8.86
C SER A 211 -26.00 -1.81 -10.01
N ALA A 212 -25.06 -0.88 -9.77
CA ALA A 212 -24.52 0.00 -10.80
C ALA A 212 -23.96 -0.77 -12.00
N GLU A 213 -23.31 -1.92 -11.78
CA GLU A 213 -22.81 -2.77 -12.87
C GLU A 213 -23.93 -3.39 -13.69
N ARG A 214 -25.05 -3.76 -13.06
CA ARG A 214 -26.23 -4.27 -13.77
C ARG A 214 -26.85 -3.17 -14.62
N ALA A 215 -27.03 -1.97 -14.06
CA ALA A 215 -27.54 -0.82 -14.80
C ALA A 215 -26.66 -0.51 -16.02
N ARG A 216 -25.34 -0.46 -15.83
CA ARG A 216 -24.36 -0.30 -16.91
C ARG A 216 -24.48 -1.39 -17.99
N SER A 217 -24.62 -2.65 -17.57
CA SER A 217 -24.77 -3.77 -18.52
C SER A 217 -26.04 -3.65 -19.36
N GLU A 218 -27.16 -3.21 -18.79
CA GLU A 218 -28.42 -3.06 -19.52
C GLU A 218 -28.38 -1.85 -20.45
N VAL A 219 -27.78 -0.73 -20.02
CA VAL A 219 -27.54 0.45 -20.88
C VAL A 219 -26.66 0.09 -22.08
N ASN A 220 -25.57 -0.65 -21.85
CA ASN A 220 -24.70 -1.11 -22.93
C ASN A 220 -25.40 -2.12 -23.86
N ARG A 221 -26.30 -2.97 -23.33
CA ARG A 221 -27.12 -3.89 -24.14
C ARG A 221 -28.12 -3.14 -25.02
N ALA A 222 -28.65 -2.03 -24.51
CA ALA A 222 -29.52 -1.13 -25.26
C ALA A 222 -28.75 -0.21 -26.20
N GLU A 223 -27.41 -0.24 -26.20
CA GLU A 223 -26.53 0.64 -26.98
C GLU A 223 -26.81 2.15 -26.75
N ALA A 224 -27.34 2.48 -25.57
CA ALA A 224 -27.84 3.82 -25.25
C ALA A 224 -26.73 4.73 -24.71
N ALA A 225 -26.65 5.97 -25.21
CA ALA A 225 -25.84 7.01 -24.56
C ALA A 225 -26.56 7.54 -23.32
N VAL A 226 -25.83 7.85 -22.25
CA VAL A 226 -26.40 8.39 -21.00
C VAL A 226 -25.93 9.82 -20.79
N PHE A 227 -26.86 10.76 -20.72
CA PHE A 227 -26.63 12.14 -20.33
C PHE A 227 -27.14 12.33 -18.91
N ALA A 228 -26.24 12.55 -17.96
CA ALA A 228 -26.61 12.66 -16.55
C ALA A 228 -26.58 14.12 -16.09
N LEU A 229 -27.73 14.61 -15.63
CA LEU A 229 -27.88 15.88 -14.92
C LEU A 229 -27.90 15.58 -13.43
N ALA A 230 -26.79 15.87 -12.77
CA ALA A 230 -26.60 15.67 -11.34
C ALA A 230 -26.64 17.00 -10.60
N TYR A 231 -27.51 17.11 -9.59
CA TYR A 231 -27.54 18.24 -8.64
C TYR A 231 -26.46 18.09 -7.57
N ASP A 232 -25.59 19.08 -7.41
CA ASP A 232 -24.54 19.08 -6.38
C ASP A 232 -24.65 20.32 -5.46
N GLU A 233 -25.48 20.22 -4.42
CA GLU A 233 -25.47 21.22 -3.34
C GLU A 233 -24.73 20.74 -2.09
N ARG A 234 -24.45 19.44 -1.96
CA ARG A 234 -23.83 18.85 -0.77
C ARG A 234 -23.25 17.48 -1.10
N ASP A 235 -22.03 17.28 -1.60
CA ASP A 235 -21.14 16.09 -1.41
C ASP A 235 -21.78 14.66 -1.24
N HIS A 236 -22.99 14.39 -1.75
CA HIS A 236 -23.83 13.22 -1.46
C HIS A 236 -24.30 12.53 -2.75
N VAL A 237 -23.83 12.99 -3.92
CA VAL A 237 -24.01 12.30 -5.20
C VAL A 237 -22.90 11.28 -5.36
N ASP A 238 -23.22 10.06 -5.78
CA ASP A 238 -22.22 9.06 -6.19
C ASP A 238 -21.67 9.41 -7.59
N SER A 239 -21.01 10.57 -7.70
CA SER A 239 -20.47 11.06 -8.96
C SER A 239 -19.59 10.02 -9.62
N ALA A 240 -18.74 9.33 -8.86
CA ALA A 240 -17.87 8.28 -9.38
C ALA A 240 -18.62 7.14 -10.10
N SER A 241 -19.76 6.68 -9.57
CA SER A 241 -20.55 5.63 -10.21
C SER A 241 -21.34 6.13 -11.43
N ILE A 242 -21.85 7.37 -11.38
CA ILE A 242 -22.54 8.01 -12.52
C ILE A 242 -21.55 8.32 -13.64
N ASP A 243 -20.38 8.86 -13.31
CA ASP A 243 -19.27 9.11 -14.24
C ASP A 243 -18.85 7.81 -14.92
N ALA A 244 -18.72 6.71 -14.15
CA ALA A 244 -18.40 5.40 -14.70
C ALA A 244 -19.50 4.81 -15.61
N LEU A 245 -20.78 5.10 -15.33
CA LEU A 245 -21.89 4.75 -16.20
C LEU A 245 -21.81 5.55 -17.50
N VAL A 246 -21.73 6.87 -17.41
CA VAL A 246 -21.72 7.80 -18.55
C VAL A 246 -20.51 7.57 -19.46
N ALA A 247 -19.32 7.40 -18.88
CA ALA A 247 -18.10 7.10 -19.62
C ALA A 247 -18.20 5.79 -20.41
N SER A 248 -18.92 4.79 -19.86
CA SER A 248 -19.14 3.52 -20.57
C SER A 248 -20.26 3.60 -21.61
N ALA A 249 -21.28 4.41 -21.37
CA ALA A 249 -22.42 4.58 -22.28
C ALA A 249 -22.09 5.50 -23.47
N GLY A 250 -21.11 6.40 -23.32
CA GLY A 250 -20.70 7.34 -24.36
C GLY A 250 -21.53 8.62 -24.39
N GLY A 251 -21.94 9.14 -23.23
CA GLY A 251 -22.61 10.43 -23.11
C GLY A 251 -21.81 11.42 -22.26
N ALA A 252 -22.49 12.38 -21.63
CA ALA A 252 -21.87 13.44 -20.84
C ALA A 252 -22.55 13.63 -19.47
N VAL A 253 -21.75 13.98 -18.46
CA VAL A 253 -22.27 14.47 -17.17
C VAL A 253 -22.32 15.98 -17.28
N ILE A 254 -23.51 16.54 -17.16
CA ILE A 254 -23.74 17.98 -17.26
C ILE A 254 -24.03 18.49 -15.85
N PRO A 255 -23.13 19.30 -15.26
CA PRO A 255 -23.32 19.81 -13.91
C PRO A 255 -24.47 20.84 -13.90
N ALA A 256 -25.51 20.57 -13.11
CA ALA A 256 -26.61 21.50 -12.86
C ALA A 256 -26.63 21.84 -11.36
N PRO A 257 -25.74 22.74 -10.89
CA PRO A 257 -25.51 22.96 -9.46
C PRO A 257 -26.70 23.66 -8.76
N THR A 258 -27.51 24.43 -9.50
CA THR A 258 -28.71 25.07 -8.96
C THR A 258 -29.93 24.81 -9.83
N GLN A 259 -31.11 25.03 -9.26
CA GLN A 259 -32.40 24.93 -9.94
C GLN A 259 -32.39 25.70 -11.28
N ALA A 260 -31.91 26.95 -11.27
CA ALA A 260 -31.82 27.79 -12.46
C ALA A 260 -30.89 27.27 -13.59
N ASP A 261 -30.05 26.27 -13.30
CA ASP A 261 -29.12 25.67 -14.25
C ASP A 261 -29.72 24.41 -14.93
N LEU A 262 -30.91 23.94 -14.52
CA LEU A 262 -31.55 22.77 -15.12
C LEU A 262 -31.99 23.02 -16.57
N ALA A 263 -32.60 24.17 -16.85
CA ALA A 263 -33.00 24.51 -18.22
C ALA A 263 -31.79 24.69 -19.17
N PRO A 264 -30.72 25.42 -18.77
CA PRO A 264 -29.46 25.43 -19.52
C PRO A 264 -28.83 24.05 -19.72
N ALA A 265 -28.85 23.18 -18.70
CA ALA A 265 -28.28 21.83 -18.80
C ALA A 265 -29.08 20.93 -19.76
N LEU A 266 -30.41 21.03 -19.78
CA LEU A 266 -31.24 20.31 -20.73
C LEU A 266 -31.10 20.86 -22.17
N ASP A 267 -30.89 22.17 -22.32
CA ASP A 267 -30.53 22.77 -23.62
C ASP A 267 -29.16 22.27 -24.11
N GLU A 268 -28.20 22.06 -23.22
CA GLU A 268 -26.90 21.46 -23.53
C GLU A 268 -27.02 19.97 -23.92
N VAL A 269 -27.95 19.22 -23.30
CA VAL A 269 -28.31 17.87 -23.76
C VAL A 269 -28.90 17.92 -25.16
N SER A 270 -29.90 18.77 -25.40
CA SER A 270 -30.54 18.92 -26.72
C SER A 270 -29.51 19.27 -27.80
N THR A 271 -28.61 20.20 -27.48
CA THR A 271 -27.48 20.58 -28.35
C THR A 271 -26.52 19.42 -28.59
N SER A 272 -26.21 18.61 -27.57
CA SER A 272 -25.37 17.41 -27.70
C SER A 272 -26.04 16.31 -28.51
N LEU A 273 -27.36 16.18 -28.43
CA LEU A 273 -28.14 15.28 -29.27
C LEU A 273 -28.13 15.74 -30.73
N ALA A 274 -28.23 17.05 -30.98
CA ALA A 274 -28.14 17.64 -32.31
C ALA A 274 -26.72 17.59 -32.93
N ASN A 275 -25.67 17.51 -32.09
CA ASN A 275 -24.27 17.41 -32.49
C ASN A 275 -23.78 15.97 -32.71
N GLN A 276 -24.68 15.13 -33.21
CA GLN A 276 -24.38 13.77 -33.65
C GLN A 276 -24.15 13.76 -35.15
N PHE A 277 -23.07 13.12 -35.56
CA PHE A 277 -22.63 13.08 -36.94
C PHE A 277 -22.32 11.66 -37.36
N VAL A 278 -22.44 11.41 -38.66
CA VAL A 278 -22.01 10.17 -39.31
C VAL A 278 -20.93 10.51 -40.32
N VAL A 279 -19.84 9.75 -40.27
CA VAL A 279 -18.79 9.75 -41.29
C VAL A 279 -18.75 8.37 -41.96
N THR A 280 -18.78 8.36 -43.28
CA THR A 280 -18.78 7.13 -44.07
C THR A 280 -17.43 6.98 -44.77
N PHE A 281 -16.81 5.80 -44.72
CA PHE A 281 -15.55 5.54 -45.43
C PHE A 281 -15.49 4.11 -45.98
N ALA A 282 -14.63 3.88 -46.97
CA ALA A 282 -14.39 2.54 -47.51
C ALA A 282 -13.30 1.82 -46.70
N SER A 283 -13.63 0.68 -46.09
CA SER A 283 -12.67 -0.16 -45.36
C SER A 283 -11.78 -0.95 -46.33
N SER A 284 -10.55 -1.19 -45.91
CA SER A 284 -9.58 -2.02 -46.65
C SER A 284 -9.42 -3.44 -46.10
N GLY A 285 -10.11 -3.77 -45.00
CA GLY A 285 -9.98 -5.04 -44.31
C GLY A 285 -10.72 -6.18 -45.02
N ASP A 286 -10.01 -7.25 -45.36
CA ASP A 286 -10.59 -8.42 -46.05
C ASP A 286 -11.26 -9.43 -45.09
N GLN A 287 -11.11 -9.28 -43.76
CA GLN A 287 -11.81 -9.95 -42.63
C GLN A 287 -11.05 -9.74 -41.31
N GLY A 288 -11.72 -9.29 -40.24
CA GLY A 288 -11.13 -9.23 -38.89
C GLY A 288 -11.62 -8.04 -38.06
N ALA A 289 -11.00 -7.88 -36.88
CA ALA A 289 -11.09 -6.66 -36.09
C ALA A 289 -9.97 -5.71 -36.53
N ASN A 290 -10.31 -4.50 -36.94
CA ASN A 290 -9.37 -3.45 -37.35
C ASN A 290 -9.43 -2.30 -36.34
N ASP A 291 -8.29 -1.66 -36.10
CA ASP A 291 -8.22 -0.47 -35.25
C ASP A 291 -8.73 0.75 -36.03
N LEU A 292 -9.69 1.46 -35.47
CA LEU A 292 -10.27 2.67 -36.03
C LEU A 292 -9.89 3.88 -35.17
N GLU A 293 -9.43 4.96 -35.78
CA GLU A 293 -9.13 6.21 -35.10
C GLU A 293 -9.75 7.38 -35.86
N ILE A 294 -10.50 8.22 -35.15
CA ILE A 294 -11.09 9.44 -35.67
C ILE A 294 -10.44 10.63 -34.97
N GLY A 295 -9.92 11.57 -35.75
CA GLY A 295 -9.35 12.82 -35.26
C GLY A 295 -10.18 14.02 -35.67
N VAL A 296 -10.52 14.90 -34.72
CA VAL A 296 -11.26 16.16 -34.96
C VAL A 296 -10.66 17.27 -34.08
N GLY A 297 -10.22 18.39 -34.66
CA GLY A 297 -9.80 19.56 -33.88
C GLY A 297 -8.63 19.35 -32.90
N GLY A 298 -7.81 18.32 -33.12
CA GLY A 298 -6.72 17.93 -32.21
C GLY A 298 -7.09 16.87 -31.16
N GLU A 299 -8.37 16.52 -31.05
CA GLU A 299 -8.87 15.41 -30.24
C GLU A 299 -8.90 14.13 -31.07
N THR A 300 -8.59 13.00 -30.46
CA THR A 300 -8.59 11.68 -31.12
C THR A 300 -9.42 10.70 -30.32
N ALA A 301 -10.39 10.05 -30.99
CA ALA A 301 -11.13 8.95 -30.44
C ALA A 301 -10.76 7.66 -31.18
N SER A 302 -10.44 6.61 -30.42
CA SER A 302 -10.07 5.31 -30.97
C SER A 302 -11.18 4.30 -30.70
N SER A 303 -11.34 3.33 -31.59
CA SER A 303 -12.33 2.26 -31.52
C SER A 303 -11.81 1.00 -32.21
N VAL A 304 -12.46 -0.14 -31.98
CA VAL A 304 -12.23 -1.37 -32.75
C VAL A 304 -13.45 -1.64 -33.62
N MET A 305 -13.25 -1.74 -34.93
CA MET A 305 -14.29 -2.13 -35.89
C MET A 305 -14.14 -3.60 -36.27
N VAL A 306 -15.25 -4.32 -36.48
CA VAL A 306 -15.23 -5.70 -36.97
C VAL A 306 -15.88 -5.74 -38.35
N THR A 307 -15.11 -6.09 -39.38
CA THR A 307 -15.63 -6.13 -40.76
C THR A 307 -16.79 -7.12 -40.88
N GLY A 308 -17.93 -6.67 -41.41
CA GLY A 308 -19.16 -7.46 -41.54
C GLY A 308 -20.05 -7.48 -40.29
N ALA A 309 -19.77 -6.64 -39.29
CA ALA A 309 -20.60 -6.50 -38.10
C ALA A 309 -20.87 -5.02 -37.79
N ARG A 310 -21.99 -4.79 -37.12
CA ARG A 310 -22.32 -3.53 -36.47
C ARG A 310 -21.99 -3.62 -34.99
N SER A 311 -21.43 -2.56 -34.43
CA SER A 311 -21.12 -2.46 -33.00
C SER A 311 -21.55 -1.09 -32.49
N GLY A 312 -22.52 -1.07 -31.58
CA GLY A 312 -23.00 0.15 -30.93
C GLY A 312 -22.63 0.21 -29.45
N GLY A 313 -22.55 1.43 -28.92
CA GLY A 313 -22.24 1.73 -27.53
C GLY A 313 -20.74 1.93 -27.29
N ALA A 314 -20.38 3.05 -26.65
CA ALA A 314 -18.99 3.44 -26.45
C ALA A 314 -18.15 2.39 -25.69
N ALA A 315 -18.74 1.66 -24.74
CA ALA A 315 -18.07 0.57 -24.04
C ALA A 315 -17.72 -0.64 -24.91
N ASN A 316 -18.53 -0.93 -25.92
CA ASN A 316 -18.29 -2.04 -26.86
C ASN A 316 -17.25 -1.66 -27.92
N LEU A 317 -17.12 -0.36 -28.18
CA LEU A 317 -16.21 0.24 -29.12
C LEU A 317 -14.87 0.65 -28.50
N ALA A 318 -14.80 0.77 -27.17
CA ALA A 318 -13.58 1.16 -26.47
C ALA A 318 -12.41 0.22 -26.83
N PRO A 319 -11.27 0.74 -27.32
CA PRO A 319 -10.13 -0.08 -27.66
C PRO A 319 -9.64 -0.80 -26.40
N PRO A 320 -9.07 -2.02 -26.51
CA PRO A 320 -8.43 -2.66 -25.38
C PRO A 320 -7.36 -1.69 -24.87
N VAL A 321 -7.55 -1.20 -23.64
CA VAL A 321 -6.69 -0.19 -23.00
C VAL A 321 -5.22 -0.60 -23.10
N SER A 322 -4.56 -0.11 -24.14
CA SER A 322 -3.11 -0.09 -24.25
C SER A 322 -2.65 1.04 -23.36
N SER A 323 -2.73 0.81 -22.05
CA SER A 323 -1.95 1.58 -21.10
C SER A 323 -0.50 1.35 -21.48
N ASP A 324 0.07 2.30 -22.21
CA ASP A 324 1.51 2.46 -22.36
C ASP A 324 2.03 2.90 -20.99
N SER A 325 1.90 1.98 -20.03
CA SER A 325 2.36 2.17 -18.68
C SER A 325 3.88 2.24 -18.78
N LEU A 326 4.45 3.34 -18.29
CA LEU A 326 5.90 3.50 -18.06
C LEU A 326 6.52 2.34 -17.23
N VAL A 327 5.68 1.47 -16.67
CA VAL A 327 6.04 0.24 -15.98
C VAL A 327 6.15 -0.93 -16.98
N PRO A 328 7.35 -1.49 -17.20
CA PRO A 328 7.56 -2.60 -18.14
C PRO A 328 6.66 -3.81 -17.84
N ALA A 329 6.17 -4.48 -18.89
CA ALA A 329 5.21 -5.60 -18.80
C ALA A 329 5.62 -6.74 -17.84
N PHE A 330 6.93 -6.95 -17.63
CA PHE A 330 7.40 -7.95 -16.68
C PHE A 330 7.02 -7.61 -15.23
N VAL A 331 6.98 -6.33 -14.85
CA VAL A 331 6.66 -5.84 -13.50
C VAL A 331 5.16 -5.96 -13.18
N ARG A 332 4.29 -5.92 -14.19
CA ARG A 332 2.83 -6.10 -14.01
C ARG A 332 2.45 -7.51 -13.54
N GLY A 333 3.25 -8.52 -13.87
CA GLY A 333 3.04 -9.86 -13.32
C GLY A 333 3.35 -9.91 -11.83
N ARG A 334 2.63 -10.74 -11.06
CA ARG A 334 2.93 -11.01 -9.63
C ARG A 334 4.43 -11.27 -9.40
N VAL A 335 5.09 -11.96 -10.34
CA VAL A 335 6.52 -12.25 -10.29
C VAL A 335 7.38 -11.00 -10.46
N GLY A 336 7.05 -10.09 -11.38
CA GLY A 336 7.85 -8.88 -11.57
C GLY A 336 7.58 -7.79 -10.54
N MET A 337 6.38 -7.72 -9.98
CA MET A 337 6.12 -6.89 -8.80
C MET A 337 6.99 -7.37 -7.62
N LEU A 338 7.11 -8.70 -7.44
CA LEU A 338 8.02 -9.26 -6.44
C LEU A 338 9.48 -8.95 -6.70
N VAL A 339 9.92 -9.02 -7.96
CA VAL A 339 11.29 -8.67 -8.33
C VAL A 339 11.56 -7.18 -8.13
N ALA A 340 10.60 -6.30 -8.43
CA ALA A 340 10.73 -4.86 -8.23
C ALA A 340 10.78 -4.50 -6.73
N VAL A 341 9.92 -5.09 -5.90
CA VAL A 341 9.94 -4.89 -4.45
C VAL A 341 11.21 -5.50 -3.84
N ALA A 342 11.66 -6.67 -4.30
CA ALA A 342 12.91 -7.28 -3.85
C ALA A 342 14.13 -6.44 -4.25
N ALA A 343 14.14 -5.88 -5.47
CA ALA A 343 15.19 -5.00 -5.95
C ALA A 343 15.21 -3.66 -5.18
N GLY A 344 14.04 -3.08 -4.89
CA GLY A 344 13.91 -1.90 -4.05
C GLY A 344 14.37 -2.16 -2.61
N GLY A 345 13.97 -3.29 -2.01
CA GLY A 345 14.42 -3.72 -0.69
C GLY A 345 15.93 -3.97 -0.65
N LEU A 346 16.50 -4.59 -1.69
CA LEU A 346 17.94 -4.80 -1.83
C LEU A 346 18.70 -3.47 -1.99
N ALA A 347 18.16 -2.51 -2.75
CA ALA A 347 18.75 -1.19 -2.92
C ALA A 347 18.76 -0.41 -1.59
N VAL A 348 17.68 -0.47 -0.81
CA VAL A 348 17.63 0.12 0.53
C VAL A 348 18.61 -0.59 1.47
N ALA A 349 18.66 -1.92 1.46
CA ALA A 349 19.63 -2.69 2.26
C ALA A 349 21.08 -2.35 1.90
N LEU A 350 21.40 -2.16 0.62
CA LEU A 350 22.72 -1.74 0.15
C LEU A 350 23.03 -0.29 0.51
N ALA A 351 22.06 0.63 0.44
CA ALA A 351 22.22 2.00 0.89
C ALA A 351 22.48 2.06 2.40
N VAL A 352 21.79 1.22 3.16
CA VAL A 352 21.98 1.02 4.60
C VAL A 352 23.37 0.47 4.92
N VAL A 353 23.82 -0.58 4.24
CA VAL A 353 25.18 -1.13 4.40
C VAL A 353 26.23 -0.08 4.02
N ALA A 354 25.98 0.73 2.98
CA ALA A 354 26.88 1.82 2.59
C ALA A 354 26.95 2.93 3.65
N VAL A 355 25.82 3.30 4.25
CA VAL A 355 25.78 4.27 5.37
C VAL A 355 26.46 3.69 6.62
N ALA A 356 26.20 2.43 6.96
CA ALA A 356 26.84 1.74 8.08
C ALA A 356 28.36 1.61 7.89
N MET A 357 28.82 1.34 6.66
CA MET A 357 30.25 1.32 6.33
C MET A 357 30.89 2.70 6.27
N MET A 358 30.13 3.76 5.99
CA MET A 358 30.63 5.15 6.11
C MET A 358 30.65 5.63 7.56
N ALA A 359 29.76 5.10 8.40
CA ALA A 359 29.60 5.47 9.80
C ALA A 359 30.41 4.60 10.76
N SER A 360 30.90 3.43 10.32
CA SER A 360 31.91 2.67 11.05
C SER A 360 33.20 3.47 11.06
N LYS A 361 33.30 4.40 12.01
CA LYS A 361 34.55 5.03 12.40
C LYS A 361 35.53 3.91 12.77
N ASP A 362 36.62 3.85 12.02
CA ASP A 362 37.79 3.06 12.37
C ASP A 362 38.18 3.33 13.84
N GLU A 363 38.52 2.27 14.56
CA GLU A 363 39.05 2.29 15.94
C GLU A 363 40.26 3.24 16.12
N THR A 364 40.80 3.79 15.04
CA THR A 364 41.88 4.79 15.02
C THR A 364 41.52 6.12 15.67
N SER A 365 40.23 6.42 15.90
CA SER A 365 39.82 7.69 16.54
C SER A 365 40.13 7.75 18.03
N LEU A 366 40.18 6.61 18.75
CA LEU A 366 40.55 6.59 20.17
C LEU A 366 42.05 6.83 20.36
N ASP A 367 42.88 6.21 19.51
CA ASP A 367 44.34 6.45 19.48
C ASP A 367 44.67 7.90 19.09
N THR A 368 43.90 8.49 18.17
CA THR A 368 44.07 9.89 17.75
C THR A 368 43.64 10.87 18.85
N MET A 369 42.60 10.56 19.62
CA MET A 369 42.17 11.41 20.74
C MET A 369 43.08 11.29 21.97
N LEU A 370 43.70 10.13 22.20
CA LEU A 370 44.70 9.96 23.25
C LEU A 370 46.02 10.67 22.93
N GLN A 371 46.38 10.81 21.64
CA GLN A 371 47.57 11.56 21.22
C GLN A 371 47.48 13.06 21.51
N THR A 372 46.29 13.67 21.40
CA THR A 372 46.08 15.11 21.66
C THR A 372 46.34 15.50 23.12
N TYR A 373 46.20 14.56 24.06
CA TYR A 373 46.50 14.80 25.48
C TYR A 373 47.89 14.33 25.92
N THR A 374 48.64 13.67 25.04
CA THR A 374 49.97 13.12 25.35
C THR A 374 51.11 14.04 24.88
N GLU A 375 50.87 14.99 23.97
CA GLU A 375 51.85 16.01 23.59
C GLU A 375 51.47 17.41 24.12
N PRO A 376 52.29 18.02 25.00
CA PRO A 376 52.09 19.41 25.41
C PRO A 376 52.51 20.34 24.27
N GLY A 377 51.55 20.98 23.59
CA GLY A 377 51.80 22.15 22.73
C GLY A 377 51.31 22.11 21.28
N GLY A 378 50.31 21.30 20.92
CA GLY A 378 49.68 21.37 19.59
C GLY A 378 48.73 22.58 19.44
N PRO A 379 48.63 23.24 18.27
CA PRO A 379 47.77 24.39 18.07
C PRO A 379 46.30 23.98 18.19
N VAL A 380 45.53 24.73 18.98
CA VAL A 380 44.07 24.66 19.02
C VAL A 380 43.54 25.13 17.67
N PRO A 381 42.80 24.31 16.90
CA PRO A 381 42.11 24.80 15.71
C PRO A 381 40.93 25.67 16.16
N ASP A 382 41.06 26.98 15.97
CA ASP A 382 39.90 27.87 15.86
C ASP A 382 39.19 27.51 14.55
N ASP A 383 38.07 26.79 14.65
CA ASP A 383 37.16 26.53 13.54
C ASP A 383 35.71 26.81 13.97
N ASP A 384 35.51 27.99 14.54
CA ASP A 384 34.22 28.68 14.53
C ASP A 384 34.11 29.45 13.21
N GLN A 385 33.63 28.77 12.16
CA GLN A 385 32.84 29.28 11.02
C GLN A 385 32.95 28.33 9.82
N GLY A 386 31.97 27.42 9.67
CA GLY A 386 31.79 26.73 8.39
C GLY A 386 30.97 25.44 8.38
N LEU A 387 30.74 24.81 9.53
CA LEU A 387 30.04 23.50 9.57
C LEU A 387 28.58 23.57 10.06
N ALA A 388 28.08 24.76 10.40
CA ALA A 388 26.75 24.96 10.97
C ALA A 388 25.64 25.30 9.96
N GLN A 389 25.83 25.07 8.65
CA GLN A 389 24.83 25.40 7.62
C GLN A 389 24.44 24.24 6.70
N THR A 390 24.55 22.99 7.16
CA THR A 390 23.83 21.91 6.48
C THR A 390 22.50 21.75 7.17
N ALA A 391 21.40 22.15 6.50
CA ALA A 391 20.01 21.98 6.96
C ALA A 391 19.69 20.53 7.40
N PHE A 392 20.52 19.57 7.03
CA PHE A 392 20.50 18.18 7.46
C PHE A 392 20.86 17.97 8.94
N ILE A 393 21.80 18.74 9.52
CA ILE A 393 22.21 18.57 10.93
C ILE A 393 21.21 19.23 11.88
N GLN A 394 20.64 20.39 11.53
CA GLN A 394 19.56 21.01 12.31
C GLN A 394 18.31 20.13 12.33
N ARG A 395 17.93 19.53 11.19
CA ARG A 395 16.77 18.62 11.13
C ARG A 395 17.04 17.28 11.82
N ALA A 396 18.29 16.79 11.83
CA ALA A 396 18.67 15.64 12.63
C ALA A 396 18.66 15.93 14.13
N VAL A 397 19.00 17.16 14.55
CA VAL A 397 18.98 17.59 15.96
C VAL A 397 17.55 17.90 16.44
N GLU A 398 16.70 18.54 15.62
CA GLU A 398 15.26 18.77 15.93
C GLU A 398 14.48 17.46 16.02
N VAL A 399 14.74 16.49 15.14
CA VAL A 399 14.15 15.15 15.24
C VAL A 399 14.64 14.42 16.49
N THR A 400 15.83 14.73 16.99
CA THR A 400 16.34 14.16 18.25
C THR A 400 15.66 14.80 19.47
N GLU A 401 15.25 16.06 19.40
CA GLU A 401 14.56 16.78 20.48
C GLU A 401 13.10 16.33 20.67
N ASP A 402 12.36 16.07 19.58
CA ASP A 402 10.99 15.54 19.70
C ASP A 402 10.96 14.04 20.09
N ILE A 403 11.99 13.29 19.74
CA ILE A 403 12.17 11.89 20.18
C ILE A 403 12.66 11.81 21.65
N ALA A 404 13.25 12.89 22.18
CA ALA A 404 13.73 12.98 23.56
C ALA A 404 12.62 12.99 24.62
N THR A 405 11.34 13.13 24.24
CA THR A 405 10.21 12.95 25.17
C THR A 405 9.91 11.47 25.52
N LYS A 406 10.58 10.50 24.88
CA LYS A 406 10.45 9.04 25.16
C LYS A 406 11.73 8.40 25.71
N GLN A 407 12.41 9.04 26.66
CA GLN A 407 13.67 8.59 27.29
C GLN A 407 13.71 7.08 27.66
N GLY A 408 12.58 6.48 28.04
CA GLY A 408 12.54 5.07 28.44
C GLY A 408 12.71 4.04 27.31
N VAL A 409 12.38 4.37 26.05
CA VAL A 409 12.43 3.39 24.94
C VAL A 409 13.83 3.31 24.34
N LEU A 410 14.48 4.45 24.11
CA LEU A 410 15.84 4.51 23.57
C LEU A 410 16.84 3.84 24.51
N VAL A 411 16.77 4.14 25.81
CA VAL A 411 17.63 3.51 26.83
C VAL A 411 17.42 1.98 26.87
N LYS A 412 16.17 1.50 26.70
CA LYS A 412 15.90 0.06 26.63
C LYS A 412 16.49 -0.58 25.38
N ILE A 413 16.44 0.10 24.24
CA ILE A 413 17.00 -0.39 22.97
C ILE A 413 18.53 -0.40 23.05
N GLU A 414 19.13 0.68 23.52
CA GLU A 414 20.58 0.81 23.73
C GLU A 414 21.10 -0.32 24.63
N ARG A 415 20.46 -0.54 25.78
CA ARG A 415 20.82 -1.64 26.69
C ARG A 415 20.72 -3.02 26.02
N LYS A 416 19.73 -3.23 25.13
CA LYS A 416 19.59 -4.50 24.39
C LYS A 416 20.64 -4.66 23.29
N LEU A 417 21.05 -3.56 22.64
CA LEU A 417 22.12 -3.55 21.65
C LEU A 417 23.47 -3.82 22.31
N GLU A 418 23.74 -3.18 23.46
CA GLU A 418 24.93 -3.45 24.28
C GLU A 418 25.00 -4.93 24.69
N GLN A 419 23.88 -5.50 25.15
CA GLN A 419 23.79 -6.93 25.46
C GLN A 419 24.09 -7.82 24.26
N ALA A 420 23.66 -7.42 23.07
CA ALA A 420 23.90 -8.16 21.83
C ALA A 420 25.29 -7.93 21.24
N ASP A 421 26.13 -7.04 21.82
CA ASP A 421 27.43 -6.62 21.27
C ASP A 421 27.33 -5.96 19.89
N LEU A 422 26.20 -5.30 19.60
CA LEU A 422 26.00 -4.68 18.31
C LEU A 422 26.56 -3.25 18.32
N PRO A 423 27.49 -2.91 17.40
CA PRO A 423 28.08 -1.58 17.31
C PRO A 423 27.13 -0.60 16.61
N LEU A 424 25.89 -0.49 17.11
CA LEU A 424 24.84 0.35 16.55
C LEU A 424 24.32 1.31 17.61
N ARG A 425 24.09 2.56 17.22
CA ARG A 425 23.38 3.52 18.07
C ARG A 425 21.90 3.16 18.15
N ALA A 426 21.24 3.50 19.26
CA ALA A 426 19.81 3.22 19.42
C ALA A 426 18.94 3.82 18.31
N ALA A 427 19.28 5.03 17.85
CA ALA A 427 18.60 5.69 16.73
C ALA A 427 18.80 4.95 15.40
N GLU A 428 20.00 4.44 15.12
CA GLU A 428 20.31 3.67 13.91
C GLU A 428 19.55 2.35 13.91
N ALA A 429 19.54 1.65 15.04
CA ALA A 429 18.80 0.40 15.18
C ALA A 429 17.28 0.62 15.02
N LEU A 430 16.74 1.71 15.57
CA LEU A 430 15.32 2.05 15.42
C LEU A 430 14.98 2.38 13.97
N PHE A 431 15.84 3.12 13.27
CA PHE A 431 15.68 3.41 11.85
C PHE A 431 15.65 2.14 11.01
N PHE A 432 16.63 1.24 11.18
CA PHE A 432 16.67 -0.04 10.46
C PHE A 432 15.49 -0.94 10.81
N TYR A 433 15.04 -0.90 12.06
CA TYR A 433 13.87 -1.64 12.50
C TYR A 433 12.60 -1.19 11.79
N ILE A 434 12.33 0.14 11.77
CA ILE A 434 11.15 0.70 11.12
C ILE A 434 11.21 0.48 9.59
N ALA A 435 12.36 0.78 8.98
CA ALA A 435 12.55 0.60 7.53
C ALA A 435 12.37 -0.88 7.12
N GLY A 436 12.97 -1.81 7.88
CA GLY A 436 12.82 -3.25 7.63
C GLY A 436 11.37 -3.72 7.81
N ALA A 437 10.69 -3.28 8.87
CA ALA A 437 9.29 -3.62 9.08
C ALA A 437 8.39 -3.12 7.95
N LEU A 438 8.63 -1.89 7.46
CA LEU A 438 7.86 -1.29 6.37
C LEU A 438 8.07 -2.06 5.06
N ILE A 439 9.32 -2.42 4.72
CA ILE A 439 9.64 -3.22 3.52
C ILE A 439 8.98 -4.60 3.59
N VAL A 440 9.10 -5.30 4.73
CA VAL A 440 8.50 -6.64 4.89
C VAL A 440 6.99 -6.56 4.79
N THR A 441 6.36 -5.54 5.40
CA THR A 441 4.92 -5.32 5.32
C THR A 441 4.49 -5.04 3.88
N ALA A 442 5.16 -4.13 3.18
CA ALA A 442 4.87 -3.78 1.78
C ALA A 442 5.05 -4.96 0.82
N LEU A 443 6.04 -5.82 1.07
CA LEU A 443 6.20 -7.07 0.34
C LEU A 443 5.05 -8.04 0.60
N GLY A 444 4.60 -8.11 1.86
CA GLY A 444 3.44 -8.91 2.25
C GLY A 444 2.16 -8.43 1.59
N THR A 445 1.91 -7.12 1.57
CA THR A 445 0.72 -6.55 0.92
C THR A 445 0.71 -6.83 -0.57
N ALA A 446 1.85 -6.73 -1.24
CA ALA A 446 1.98 -7.08 -2.66
C ALA A 446 1.70 -8.57 -2.93
N LEU A 447 2.04 -9.47 -2.00
CA LEU A 447 1.85 -10.92 -2.14
C LEU A 447 0.43 -11.40 -1.84
N MET A 448 -0.17 -10.89 -0.76
CA MET A 448 -1.38 -11.45 -0.14
C MET A 448 -2.47 -10.39 0.13
N GLY A 449 -2.32 -9.17 -0.37
CA GLY A 449 -3.27 -8.08 -0.15
C GLY A 449 -3.39 -7.72 1.33
N VAL A 450 -4.63 -7.52 1.81
CA VAL A 450 -4.91 -7.14 3.21
C VAL A 450 -4.41 -8.19 4.22
N LEU A 451 -4.51 -9.48 3.90
CA LEU A 451 -3.95 -10.57 4.71
C LEU A 451 -2.42 -10.48 4.82
N GLY A 452 -1.77 -9.97 3.78
CA GLY A 452 -0.35 -9.69 3.74
C GLY A 452 0.09 -8.65 4.76
N VAL A 453 -0.71 -7.59 4.97
CA VAL A 453 -0.46 -6.56 6.00
C VAL A 453 -0.39 -7.21 7.38
N LEU A 454 -1.36 -8.07 7.71
CA LEU A 454 -1.45 -8.68 9.04
C LEU A 454 -0.30 -9.65 9.31
N VAL A 455 -0.03 -10.56 8.36
CA VAL A 455 0.99 -11.59 8.55
C VAL A 455 2.40 -11.00 8.50
N PHE A 456 2.71 -10.25 7.44
CA PHE A 456 4.06 -9.72 7.24
C PHE A 456 4.33 -8.47 8.08
N GLY A 457 3.31 -7.68 8.41
CA GLY A 457 3.43 -6.60 9.39
C GLY A 457 3.76 -7.13 10.79
N ALA A 458 3.04 -8.17 11.24
CA ALA A 458 3.38 -8.85 12.48
C ALA A 458 4.80 -9.46 12.43
N LEU A 459 5.17 -10.10 11.32
CA LEU A 459 6.49 -10.70 11.16
C LEU A 459 7.60 -9.64 11.18
N GLY A 460 7.44 -8.55 10.42
CA GLY A 460 8.40 -7.46 10.30
C GLY A 460 8.64 -6.74 11.64
N PHE A 461 7.62 -6.64 12.49
CA PHE A 461 7.75 -6.05 13.81
C PHE A 461 8.32 -7.04 14.85
N VAL A 462 7.83 -8.28 14.87
CA VAL A 462 8.19 -9.25 15.92
C VAL A 462 9.57 -9.86 15.70
N LEU A 463 9.94 -10.18 14.45
CA LEU A 463 11.13 -10.96 14.13
C LEU A 463 12.44 -10.26 14.53
N PRO A 464 12.69 -8.97 14.18
CA PRO A 464 13.95 -8.32 14.53
C PRO A 464 14.13 -8.20 16.05
N MET A 465 13.03 -7.94 16.76
CA MET A 465 13.05 -7.87 18.21
C MET A 465 13.34 -9.24 18.84
N ALA A 466 12.78 -10.31 18.28
CA ALA A 466 13.07 -11.68 18.68
C ALA A 466 14.54 -12.06 18.44
N VAL A 467 15.10 -11.67 17.28
CA VAL A 467 16.52 -11.89 16.93
C VAL A 467 17.45 -11.16 17.89
N LEU A 468 17.17 -9.88 18.17
CA LEU A 468 17.98 -9.09 19.12
C LEU A 468 17.97 -9.71 20.51
N ASN A 469 16.79 -10.10 21.01
CA ASN A 469 16.66 -10.79 22.29
C ASN A 469 17.38 -12.15 22.28
N PHE A 470 17.36 -12.88 21.15
CA PHE A 470 18.05 -14.16 21.01
C PHE A 470 19.57 -13.99 21.05
N LEU A 471 20.12 -13.00 20.33
CA LEU A 471 21.56 -12.68 20.36
C LEU A 471 22.02 -12.29 21.76
N GLY A 472 21.29 -11.39 22.43
CA GLY A 472 21.57 -11.00 23.82
C GLY A 472 21.53 -12.21 24.76
N ARG A 473 20.48 -13.04 24.70
CA ARG A 473 20.38 -14.27 25.51
C ARG A 473 21.48 -15.27 25.21
N ARG A 474 21.91 -15.40 23.96
CA ARG A 474 23.00 -16.30 23.56
C ARG A 474 24.32 -15.83 24.17
N ARG A 475 24.62 -14.53 24.10
CA ARG A 475 25.83 -13.96 24.72
C ARG A 475 25.79 -14.09 26.25
N GLN A 476 24.64 -13.78 26.87
CA GLN A 476 24.44 -13.94 28.31
C GLN A 476 24.69 -15.40 28.73
N LYS A 477 24.15 -16.39 28.02
CA LYS A 477 24.42 -17.81 28.30
C LYS A 477 25.90 -18.17 28.18
N GLN A 478 26.61 -17.62 27.21
CA GLN A 478 28.06 -17.84 27.07
C GLN A 478 28.83 -17.21 28.24
N PHE A 479 28.39 -16.05 28.70
CA PHE A 479 28.94 -15.40 29.89
C PHE A 479 28.70 -16.26 31.14
N ASP A 480 27.45 -16.67 31.40
CA ASP A 480 27.07 -17.48 32.56
C ASP A 480 27.79 -18.84 32.58
N ALA A 481 27.99 -19.45 31.41
CA ALA A 481 28.71 -20.72 31.30
C ALA A 481 30.19 -20.62 31.67
N ALA A 482 30.83 -19.47 31.44
CA ALA A 482 32.24 -19.23 31.78
C ALA A 482 32.44 -18.72 33.22
N LEU A 483 31.35 -18.41 33.93
CA LEU A 483 31.38 -17.77 35.24
C LEU A 483 32.01 -18.65 36.34
N PRO A 484 31.68 -19.96 36.47
CA PRO A 484 32.30 -20.80 37.49
C PRO A 484 33.81 -20.93 37.29
N ASP A 485 34.26 -21.14 36.05
CA ASP A 485 35.68 -21.28 35.71
C ASP A 485 36.44 -19.98 36.03
N MET A 486 35.85 -18.82 35.71
CA MET A 486 36.41 -17.51 36.07
C MET A 486 36.58 -17.35 37.59
N LEU A 487 35.58 -17.74 38.38
CA LEU A 487 35.64 -17.67 39.85
C LEU A 487 36.68 -18.64 40.43
N GLN A 488 36.89 -19.81 39.83
CA GLN A 488 37.93 -20.76 40.21
C GLN A 488 39.33 -20.19 39.95
N LEU A 489 39.57 -19.63 38.76
CA LEU A 489 40.84 -18.99 38.42
C LEU A 489 41.13 -17.79 39.34
N LEU A 490 40.10 -17.01 39.66
CA LEU A 490 40.21 -15.87 40.57
C LEU A 490 40.51 -16.33 42.01
N SER A 491 39.82 -17.36 42.48
CA SER A 491 40.10 -17.99 43.79
C SER A 491 41.54 -18.51 43.86
N GLY A 492 42.02 -19.19 42.81
CA GLY A 492 43.40 -19.68 42.72
C GLY A 492 44.43 -18.55 42.78
N SER A 493 44.18 -17.45 42.08
CA SER A 493 45.03 -16.25 42.10
C SER A 493 45.09 -15.63 43.51
N LEU A 494 43.94 -15.50 44.18
CA LEU A 494 43.88 -14.98 45.55
C LEU A 494 44.59 -15.90 46.55
N ARG A 495 44.48 -17.23 46.41
CA ARG A 495 45.23 -18.19 47.25
C ARG A 495 46.74 -18.11 47.03
N ALA A 496 47.18 -17.77 45.83
CA ALA A 496 48.58 -17.53 45.51
C ALA A 496 49.11 -16.19 46.08
N GLY A 497 48.26 -15.41 46.76
CA GLY A 497 48.63 -14.16 47.43
C GLY A 497 48.46 -12.90 46.60
N TYR A 498 47.90 -13.00 45.39
CA TYR A 498 47.57 -11.80 44.60
C TYR A 498 46.44 -11.00 45.26
N SER A 499 46.49 -9.68 45.13
CA SER A 499 45.34 -8.83 45.48
C SER A 499 44.17 -9.08 44.53
N LEU A 500 42.94 -8.73 44.92
CA LEU A 500 41.77 -8.90 44.05
C LEU A 500 41.95 -8.21 42.69
N VAL A 501 42.47 -6.98 42.67
CA VAL A 501 42.75 -6.24 41.42
C VAL A 501 43.75 -6.99 40.53
N GLN A 502 44.83 -7.53 41.13
CA GLN A 502 45.84 -8.30 40.39
C GLN A 502 45.29 -9.64 39.89
N GLY A 503 44.46 -10.31 40.70
CA GLY A 503 43.79 -11.54 40.32
C GLY A 503 42.83 -11.32 39.15
N VAL A 504 42.01 -10.27 39.20
CA VAL A 504 41.10 -9.91 38.09
C VAL A 504 41.89 -9.58 36.82
N ASP A 505 43.00 -8.83 36.91
CA ASP A 505 43.87 -8.55 35.75
C ASP A 505 44.44 -9.84 35.13
N ALA A 506 44.94 -10.76 35.95
CA ALA A 506 45.47 -12.04 35.49
C ALA A 506 44.39 -12.89 34.79
N VAL A 507 43.23 -13.06 35.43
CA VAL A 507 42.11 -13.84 34.89
C VAL A 507 41.54 -13.19 33.62
N SER A 508 41.51 -11.86 33.54
CA SER A 508 41.03 -11.14 32.34
C SER A 508 41.86 -11.42 31.09
N LYS A 509 43.12 -11.86 31.24
CA LYS A 509 44.02 -12.21 30.14
C LYS A 509 43.93 -13.69 29.76
N GLU A 510 43.44 -14.54 30.66
CA GLU A 510 43.31 -15.98 30.46
C GLU A 510 41.91 -16.38 29.94
N VAL A 511 40.87 -15.65 30.34
CA VAL A 511 39.49 -15.93 29.92
C VAL A 511 39.17 -15.23 28.60
N ASP A 512 38.64 -16.01 27.64
CA ASP A 512 38.19 -15.54 26.33
C ASP A 512 36.69 -15.22 26.28
N GLY A 513 36.23 -14.75 25.12
CA GLY A 513 34.81 -14.54 24.83
C GLY A 513 34.16 -13.39 25.61
N PRO A 514 32.83 -13.43 25.82
CA PRO A 514 32.10 -12.35 26.49
C PRO A 514 32.57 -12.05 27.91
N MET A 515 32.94 -13.09 28.68
CA MET A 515 33.44 -12.96 30.05
C MET A 515 34.76 -12.18 30.09
N GLY A 516 35.74 -12.60 29.30
CA GLY A 516 37.04 -11.92 29.22
C GLY A 516 36.94 -10.45 28.78
N ARG A 517 36.05 -10.15 27.82
CA ARG A 517 35.81 -8.76 27.39
C ARG A 517 35.29 -7.87 28.51
N GLU A 518 34.33 -8.35 29.30
CA GLU A 518 33.82 -7.58 30.44
C GLU A 518 34.85 -7.44 31.56
N LEU A 519 35.64 -8.49 31.86
CA LEU A 519 36.73 -8.39 32.84
C LEU A 519 37.79 -7.37 32.42
N ARG A 520 38.18 -7.35 31.13
CA ARG A 520 39.10 -6.34 30.60
C ARG A 520 38.51 -4.94 30.71
N ARG A 521 37.21 -4.78 30.40
CA ARG A 521 36.50 -3.50 30.57
C ARG A 521 36.46 -3.05 32.04
N ILE A 522 36.18 -3.96 32.98
CA ILE A 522 36.22 -3.69 34.43
C ILE A 522 37.62 -3.21 34.84
N MET A 523 38.68 -3.88 34.35
CA MET A 523 40.05 -3.45 34.63
C MET A 523 40.39 -2.09 34.04
N THR A 524 39.92 -1.79 32.83
CA THR A 524 40.07 -0.46 32.23
C THR A 524 39.34 0.61 33.04
N GLU A 525 38.10 0.35 33.46
CA GLU A 525 37.33 1.29 34.32
C GLU A 525 38.04 1.51 35.67
N ALA A 526 38.58 0.45 36.28
CA ALA A 526 39.33 0.54 37.53
C ALA A 526 40.66 1.31 37.38
N GLN A 527 41.37 1.13 36.27
CA GLN A 527 42.59 1.89 35.96
C GLN A 527 42.32 3.38 35.72
N LEU A 528 41.11 3.72 35.26
CA LEU A 528 40.64 5.10 35.11
C LEU A 528 40.12 5.72 36.42
N GLY A 529 40.27 5.02 37.55
CA GLY A 529 39.97 5.53 38.89
C GLY A 529 38.57 5.19 39.41
N ARG A 530 37.78 4.36 38.70
CA ARG A 530 36.52 3.84 39.23
C ARG A 530 36.80 2.77 40.29
N GLU A 531 36.00 2.71 41.35
CA GLU A 531 36.11 1.62 42.31
C GLU A 531 35.79 0.28 41.64
N LEU A 532 36.57 -0.76 41.98
CA LEU A 532 36.43 -2.08 41.36
C LEU A 532 35.02 -2.67 41.55
N GLU A 533 34.42 -2.40 42.71
CA GLU A 533 33.06 -2.84 43.05
C GLU A 533 32.01 -2.19 42.14
N ASP A 534 32.09 -0.87 41.95
CA ASP A 534 31.20 -0.14 41.04
C ASP A 534 31.36 -0.60 39.58
N ALA A 535 32.58 -0.94 39.17
CA ALA A 535 32.86 -1.46 37.84
C ALA A 535 32.23 -2.86 37.65
N PHE A 536 32.30 -3.72 38.67
CA PHE A 536 31.62 -5.01 38.69
C PHE A 536 30.10 -4.85 38.63
N GLU A 537 29.52 -3.95 39.42
CA GLU A 537 28.07 -3.71 39.44
C GLU A 537 27.56 -3.15 38.10
N ALA A 538 28.31 -2.23 37.49
CA ALA A 538 28.03 -1.76 36.14
C ALA A 538 28.09 -2.89 35.10
N ALA A 539 29.05 -3.82 35.23
CA ALA A 539 29.12 -4.99 34.36
C ALA A 539 27.94 -5.95 34.57
N ALA A 540 27.52 -6.19 35.81
CA ALA A 540 26.34 -7.00 36.13
C ALA A 540 25.05 -6.41 35.52
N ALA A 541 24.87 -5.10 35.62
CA ALA A 541 23.73 -4.40 35.03
C ALA A 541 23.70 -4.48 33.49
N ARG A 542 24.86 -4.46 32.84
CA ARG A 542 24.99 -4.61 31.37
C ARG A 542 24.68 -6.03 30.92
N VAL A 543 25.32 -7.03 31.52
CA VAL A 543 25.20 -8.45 31.11
C VAL A 543 23.87 -9.07 31.56
N GLN A 544 23.25 -8.54 32.62
CA GLN A 544 22.01 -9.03 33.24
C GLN A 544 22.09 -10.48 33.76
N SER A 545 23.28 -10.92 34.18
CA SER A 545 23.46 -12.23 34.81
C SER A 545 23.15 -12.17 36.30
N LYS A 546 22.10 -12.88 36.72
CA LYS A 546 21.74 -13.03 38.15
C LYS A 546 22.84 -13.75 38.94
N ASP A 547 23.47 -14.74 38.32
CA ASP A 547 24.50 -15.56 38.93
C ASP A 547 25.77 -14.69 39.15
N PHE A 548 26.10 -13.78 38.23
CA PHE A 548 27.19 -12.82 38.39
C PHE A 548 26.88 -11.73 39.42
N GLU A 549 25.67 -11.19 39.41
CA GLU A 549 25.20 -10.22 40.42
C GLU A 549 25.33 -10.80 41.84
N TRP A 550 24.96 -12.08 42.02
CA TRP A 550 25.12 -12.78 43.28
C TRP A 550 26.58 -12.95 43.68
N ALA A 551 27.47 -13.31 42.74
CA ALA A 551 28.89 -13.42 43.00
C ALA A 551 29.50 -12.07 43.44
N ILE A 552 29.14 -10.97 42.77
CA ILE A 552 29.61 -9.61 43.11
C ILE A 552 29.11 -9.19 44.50
N MET A 553 27.84 -9.46 44.80
CA MET A 553 27.27 -9.19 46.12
C MET A 553 28.02 -9.95 47.22
N ALA A 554 28.34 -11.22 46.97
CA ALA A 554 29.11 -12.03 47.90
C ALA A 554 30.54 -11.49 48.10
N ILE A 555 31.21 -11.05 47.02
CA ILE A 555 32.52 -10.37 47.09
C ILE A 555 32.45 -9.10 47.95
N ARG A 556 31.42 -8.27 47.75
CA ARG A 556 31.23 -7.01 48.49
C ARG A 556 31.05 -7.26 49.98
N ILE A 557 30.10 -8.14 50.34
CA ILE A 557 29.84 -8.51 51.74
C ILE A 557 31.11 -9.05 52.40
N GLN A 558 31.85 -9.91 51.72
CA GLN A 558 33.06 -10.51 52.27
C GLN A 558 34.20 -9.51 52.47
N ARG A 559 34.27 -8.46 51.65
CA ARG A 559 35.25 -7.37 51.81
C ARG A 559 34.87 -6.43 52.95
N GLU A 560 33.59 -6.14 53.15
CA GLU A 560 33.11 -5.32 54.27
C GLU A 560 33.25 -6.01 55.63
N VAL A 561 32.83 -7.28 55.71
CA VAL A 561 32.84 -8.07 56.95
C VAL A 561 34.24 -8.64 57.25
N GLY A 562 35.06 -8.81 56.21
CA GLY A 562 36.36 -9.46 56.28
C GLY A 562 36.27 -10.99 56.27
N GLY A 563 37.32 -11.65 55.72
CA GLY A 563 37.49 -13.11 55.74
C GLY A 563 38.11 -13.66 54.45
N ASN A 564 38.02 -14.97 54.24
CA ASN A 564 38.73 -15.63 53.14
C ASN A 564 37.95 -15.56 51.83
N LEU A 565 38.18 -14.50 51.06
CA LEU A 565 37.53 -14.30 49.75
C LEU A 565 37.76 -15.49 48.79
N SER A 566 38.95 -16.10 48.83
CA SER A 566 39.24 -17.25 47.96
C SER A 566 38.37 -18.47 48.26
N GLU A 567 38.01 -18.69 49.53
CA GLU A 567 37.14 -19.78 49.94
C GLU A 567 35.69 -19.50 49.56
N LEU A 568 35.21 -18.27 49.77
CA LEU A 568 33.89 -17.85 49.29
C LEU A 568 33.74 -18.05 47.79
N LEU A 569 34.69 -17.56 46.99
CA LEU A 569 34.61 -17.66 45.52
C LEU A 569 34.57 -19.12 45.05
N MET A 570 35.27 -20.02 45.76
CA MET A 570 35.19 -21.46 45.49
C MET A 570 33.80 -22.01 45.79
N THR A 571 33.23 -21.70 46.95
CA THR A 571 31.88 -22.12 47.32
C THR A 571 30.82 -21.59 46.35
N VAL A 572 30.95 -20.34 45.90
CA VAL A 572 30.06 -19.74 44.89
C VAL A 572 30.19 -20.48 43.55
N SER A 573 31.41 -20.77 43.09
CA SER A 573 31.65 -21.56 41.89
C SER A 573 31.02 -22.95 41.99
N ASP A 574 31.29 -23.68 43.08
CA ASP A 574 30.77 -25.04 43.29
C ASP A 574 29.23 -25.05 43.27
N THR A 575 28.62 -24.07 43.94
CA THR A 575 27.16 -23.87 43.94
C THR A 575 26.63 -23.62 42.52
N MET A 576 27.32 -22.81 41.71
CA MET A 576 26.92 -22.56 40.32
C MET A 576 27.02 -23.81 39.45
N VAL A 577 28.08 -24.60 39.60
CA VAL A 577 28.24 -25.88 38.88
C VAL A 577 27.10 -26.83 39.23
N GLU A 578 26.71 -26.90 40.50
CA GLU A 578 25.59 -27.72 40.96
C GLU A 578 24.24 -27.22 40.43
N ARG A 579 24.00 -25.91 40.43
CA ARG A 579 22.80 -25.31 39.81
C ARG A 579 22.73 -25.56 38.32
N GLU A 580 23.84 -25.50 37.60
CA GLU A 580 23.88 -25.78 36.16
C GLU A 580 23.63 -27.28 35.86
N ARG A 581 24.12 -28.20 36.70
CA ARG A 581 23.77 -29.63 36.61
C ARG A 581 22.26 -29.81 36.79
N LEU A 582 21.68 -29.21 37.83
CA LEU A 582 20.24 -29.27 38.08
C LEU A 582 19.43 -28.67 36.91
N ARG A 583 19.86 -27.53 36.33
CA ARG A 583 19.26 -26.93 35.14
C ARG A 583 19.28 -27.89 33.94
N ARG A 584 20.38 -28.62 33.73
CA ARG A 584 20.51 -29.60 32.65
C ARG A 584 19.62 -30.82 32.86
N ASP A 585 19.52 -31.31 34.09
CA ASP A 585 18.64 -32.43 34.44
C ASP A 585 17.18 -32.06 34.21
N VAL A 586 16.75 -30.90 34.71
CA VAL A 586 15.40 -30.36 34.47
C VAL A 586 15.14 -30.13 32.98
N SER A 587 16.12 -29.60 32.24
CA SER A 587 16.02 -29.43 30.79
C SER A 587 15.78 -30.75 30.06
N THR A 588 16.48 -31.81 30.48
CA THR A 588 16.39 -33.15 29.89
C THR A 588 15.05 -33.80 30.23
N LEU A 589 14.63 -33.75 31.49
CA LEU A 589 13.34 -34.28 31.95
C LEU A 589 12.14 -33.55 31.30
N THR A 590 12.27 -32.25 31.02
CA THR A 590 11.21 -31.47 30.37
C THR A 590 11.25 -31.53 28.84
N ALA A 591 12.27 -32.13 28.23
CA ALA A 591 12.44 -32.15 26.77
C ALA A 591 11.29 -32.90 26.07
N GLU A 592 10.84 -34.02 26.64
CA GLU A 592 9.71 -34.81 26.11
C GLU A 592 8.42 -33.98 26.10
N GLY A 593 8.10 -33.33 27.22
CA GLY A 593 6.92 -32.45 27.32
C GLY A 593 6.98 -31.28 26.33
N LYS A 594 8.16 -30.67 26.15
CA LYS A 594 8.37 -29.60 25.15
C LYS A 594 8.14 -30.10 23.73
N MET A 595 8.68 -31.27 23.37
CA MET A 595 8.49 -31.86 22.05
C MET A 595 7.02 -32.20 21.78
N SER A 596 6.33 -32.81 22.75
CA SER A 596 4.91 -33.11 22.65
C SER A 596 4.07 -31.85 22.46
N ALA A 597 4.34 -30.78 23.22
CA ALA A 597 3.64 -29.50 23.06
C ALA A 597 3.89 -28.85 21.68
N ILE A 598 5.10 -28.97 21.12
CA ILE A 598 5.44 -28.49 19.78
C ILE A 598 4.66 -29.28 18.71
N ILE A 599 4.63 -30.61 18.81
CA ILE A 599 3.92 -31.47 17.85
C ILE A 599 2.42 -31.19 17.89
N LEU A 600 1.82 -31.16 19.08
CA LEU A 600 0.39 -30.86 19.26
C LEU A 600 0.04 -29.45 18.78
N GLY A 601 0.93 -28.48 19.04
CA GLY A 601 0.78 -27.11 18.57
C GLY A 601 0.89 -26.98 17.05
N LEU A 602 1.72 -27.77 16.37
CA LEU A 602 1.86 -27.70 14.92
C LEU A 602 0.76 -28.46 14.16
N MET A 603 0.16 -29.46 14.79
CA MET A 603 -0.81 -30.36 14.15
C MET A 603 -1.97 -29.63 13.42
N PRO A 604 -2.66 -28.62 13.99
CA PRO A 604 -3.74 -27.92 13.30
C PRO A 604 -3.27 -27.14 12.06
N LEU A 605 -2.07 -26.56 12.11
CA LEU A 605 -1.50 -25.80 10.99
C LEU A 605 -1.09 -26.74 9.85
N VAL A 606 -0.47 -27.88 10.18
CA VAL A 606 -0.08 -28.89 9.19
C VAL A 606 -1.32 -29.51 8.55
N LEU A 607 -2.33 -29.90 9.34
CA LEU A 607 -3.57 -30.46 8.82
C LEU A 607 -4.36 -29.43 8.00
N GLY A 608 -4.46 -28.19 8.48
CA GLY A 608 -5.13 -27.11 7.75
C GLY A 608 -4.44 -26.81 6.41
N GLY A 609 -3.11 -26.73 6.41
CA GLY A 609 -2.32 -26.57 5.19
C GLY A 609 -2.45 -27.76 4.23
N MET A 610 -2.44 -28.99 4.76
CA MET A 610 -2.67 -30.20 3.97
C MET A 610 -4.07 -30.22 3.35
N MET A 611 -5.11 -29.85 4.10
CA MET A 611 -6.48 -29.75 3.60
C MET A 611 -6.62 -28.68 2.52
N TYR A 612 -5.92 -27.55 2.66
CA TYR A 612 -5.88 -26.50 1.64
C TYR A 612 -5.31 -27.01 0.31
N VAL A 613 -4.24 -27.83 0.36
CA VAL A 613 -3.63 -28.42 -0.84
C VAL A 613 -4.48 -29.55 -1.43
N MET A 614 -5.07 -30.40 -0.59
CA MET A 614 -5.82 -31.58 -1.06
C MET A 614 -7.24 -31.26 -1.51
N ASN A 615 -7.92 -30.30 -0.89
CA ASN A 615 -9.30 -29.94 -1.19
C ASN A 615 -9.53 -28.42 -0.99
N PRO A 616 -9.08 -27.58 -1.94
CA PRO A 616 -9.15 -26.13 -1.80
C PRO A 616 -10.59 -25.63 -1.66
N GLY A 617 -11.56 -26.25 -2.34
CA GLY A 617 -12.98 -25.86 -2.27
C GLY A 617 -13.61 -26.08 -0.89
N TYR A 618 -13.07 -26.98 -0.06
CA TYR A 618 -13.51 -27.12 1.33
C TYR A 618 -13.01 -25.99 2.23
N MET A 619 -11.84 -25.42 1.93
CA MET A 619 -11.19 -24.37 2.74
C MET A 619 -11.55 -22.95 2.28
N GLU A 620 -12.08 -22.79 1.07
CA GLU A 620 -12.45 -21.49 0.47
C GLU A 620 -13.43 -20.66 1.31
N PRO A 621 -14.49 -21.23 1.94
CA PRO A 621 -15.40 -20.47 2.81
C PRO A 621 -14.72 -19.88 4.05
N LEU A 622 -13.58 -20.44 4.47
CA LEU A 622 -12.82 -19.92 5.62
C LEU A 622 -12.15 -18.57 5.31
N PHE A 623 -11.88 -18.29 4.04
CA PHE A 623 -11.20 -17.07 3.57
C PHE A 623 -12.15 -15.99 3.04
N GLN A 624 -13.46 -16.23 3.10
CA GLN A 624 -14.45 -15.23 2.72
C GLN A 624 -14.73 -14.25 3.87
N PRO A 625 -14.99 -12.95 3.58
CA PRO A 625 -15.32 -11.95 4.59
C PRO A 625 -16.54 -12.34 5.44
N GLY A 626 -16.47 -12.08 6.75
CA GLY A 626 -17.54 -12.37 7.71
C GLY A 626 -17.23 -13.55 8.64
N LEU A 627 -17.99 -14.64 8.51
CA LEU A 627 -17.97 -15.77 9.46
C LEU A 627 -16.65 -16.58 9.37
N GLY A 628 -16.04 -16.68 8.18
CA GLY A 628 -14.77 -17.37 7.96
C GLY A 628 -13.62 -16.77 8.77
N TYR A 629 -13.43 -15.44 8.67
CA TYR A 629 -12.42 -14.73 9.47
C TYR A 629 -12.69 -14.78 10.98
N ALA A 630 -13.96 -14.76 11.40
CA ALA A 630 -14.31 -14.90 12.81
C ALA A 630 -13.90 -16.29 13.36
N LEU A 631 -14.10 -17.37 12.58
CA LEU A 631 -13.68 -18.72 12.97
C LEU A 631 -12.16 -18.89 12.99
N ILE A 632 -11.44 -18.32 12.01
CA ILE A 632 -9.97 -18.31 12.02
C ILE A 632 -9.45 -17.56 13.25
N GLY A 633 -10.03 -16.40 13.55
CA GLY A 633 -9.71 -15.63 14.75
C GLY A 633 -9.93 -16.45 16.03
N ALA A 634 -11.10 -17.08 16.17
CA ALA A 634 -11.42 -17.94 17.31
C ALA A 634 -10.46 -19.13 17.43
N ALA A 635 -10.12 -19.79 16.32
CA ALA A 635 -9.17 -20.88 16.30
C ALA A 635 -7.78 -20.43 16.79
N CYS A 636 -7.27 -19.30 16.29
CA CYS A 636 -6.00 -18.72 16.71
C CYS A 636 -5.97 -18.36 18.20
N VAL A 637 -7.05 -17.76 18.73
CA VAL A 637 -7.17 -17.42 20.16
C VAL A 637 -7.13 -18.68 21.02
N THR A 638 -7.95 -19.68 20.67
CA THR A 638 -8.06 -20.93 21.45
C THR A 638 -6.76 -21.72 21.40
N MET A 639 -6.10 -21.76 20.25
CA MET A 639 -4.77 -22.33 20.06
C MET A 639 -3.72 -21.62 20.90
N GLY A 640 -3.75 -20.29 20.93
CA GLY A 640 -2.87 -19.47 21.77
C GLY A 640 -3.05 -19.75 23.27
N ILE A 641 -4.29 -19.89 23.73
CA ILE A 641 -4.61 -20.26 25.12
C ILE A 641 -4.07 -21.65 25.44
N GLY A 642 -4.32 -22.64 24.58
CA GLY A 642 -3.83 -24.01 24.76
C GLY A 642 -2.31 -24.08 24.83
N PHE A 643 -1.62 -23.37 23.92
CA PHE A 643 -0.16 -23.28 23.93
C PHE A 643 0.38 -22.58 25.18
N ALA A 644 -0.24 -21.50 25.63
CA ALA A 644 0.13 -20.80 26.85
C ALA A 644 -0.03 -21.70 28.09
N TRP A 645 -1.11 -22.49 28.14
CA TRP A 645 -1.35 -23.43 29.22
C TRP A 645 -0.28 -24.54 29.23
N MET A 646 0.00 -25.17 28.09
CA MET A 646 1.06 -26.17 27.97
C MET A 646 2.43 -25.60 28.39
N LYS A 647 2.77 -24.41 27.91
CA LYS A 647 4.03 -23.72 28.27
C LYS A 647 4.14 -23.51 29.77
N LYS A 648 3.04 -23.13 30.44
CA LYS A 648 3.01 -22.93 31.89
C LYS A 648 3.20 -24.23 32.67
N CYS A 649 2.60 -25.33 32.22
CA CYS A 649 2.77 -26.65 32.85
C CYS A 649 4.19 -27.22 32.71
N ILE A 650 4.91 -26.87 31.64
CA ILE A 650 6.25 -27.39 31.34
C ILE A 650 7.37 -26.54 31.96
N THR A 651 7.09 -25.29 32.33
CA THR A 651 8.10 -24.38 32.88
C THR A 651 8.33 -24.71 34.35
N ILE A 652 9.51 -25.26 34.66
CA ILE A 652 9.96 -25.53 36.03
C ILE A 652 10.94 -24.42 36.42
N GLU A 653 10.65 -23.69 37.50
CA GLU A 653 11.55 -22.69 38.08
C GLU A 653 12.57 -23.36 39.00
N ILE A 654 13.84 -22.94 38.93
CA ILE A 654 15.02 -23.51 39.63
C ILE A 654 15.77 -22.42 40.39
#